data_AF-A0A520GNN1-F1
#
_entry.id   AF-A0A520GNN1-F1
#
_cell.length_a   1.000
_cell.length_b   1.000
_cell.length_c   1.000
_cell.angle_alpha   90.00
_cell.angle_beta   90.00
_cell.angle_gamma   90.00
#
_symmetry.space_group_name_H-M   'P 1'
#
loop_
_entity.id
_entity.type
_entity.pdbx_description
1 polymer ?
#
loop_
_entity_poly.entity_id
_entity_poly.type
_entity_poly.pdbx_seq_one_letter_code
_entity_poly.pdbx_strand_id
1 'polypeptide(L)'
;MSSIAEKFKKLLPARDDGATVRVDGAASTMTFDDHAETVQPPEEKTVLLRKDHDEEPAPVAEPMMAANDAPADVPLMPELTEAAPAPEAMPAVAAAGAAAEPPRSGSVRQQRILAAVLGVVVLLLLLVAGSAILRAERLAQQVAATGQSLMQSQRLAKSVSQALVGSVPAFAEVKDSADDLSRRVQGLASGDESLKLERIGGQYDEEMARITPLVARADASAKAVLAQQQILTQVGTALRGINRQSSELLEMTETVASLKMQQSATIPEISAAGQLVMLTQRIGKSANEFLTVEGVSQDAVFLLGKDLNTFQEVTRGLLDGNAQQRLPGTRDPQTRQQLEAILKTYEQTRTQAGAILGNLQGLVTAREAQTAILNDSEPLRTALGDLQDKLSARTGLGAGTVVMLLVLSLSALALAGAIGYVQVREGRERAAAAEQDRLAADTQREEASRVNSANQAAILRLMNELQTVAEGDLTQEATVTEDITGAIADSVNYTVEELRLLVGNVQNTATRVAATTSQVESTSTELLAASTEQLREIRETGQSVLTMAERINGVSSQAQESATVARQSLEAASSGLQAVQNAIGGMNSIRDQIQETSKRIKRLGESSQEIGEITELISDITEQTNVLALNAAIQAASAGEAGRGFSVVAEEVQRLAERSADATRQISALVKAIQTDTQDAVGAMERSTQGVVEGAKLSDNAGTALSEIDRVSRRLAELIEQISQSASREANSANVVAANIQHIFAVTEQTGDGTRATAQQVRELSHMAEELRQSVSRFKIA
;
A
#
# COMPACT_ATOMS: atom_id res chain seq x y z
N MET A 1 -36.38 -22.74 3.78
CA MET A 1 -37.01 -21.51 3.24
C MET A 1 -38.19 -21.15 4.12
N SER A 2 -38.33 -19.85 4.44
CA SER A 2 -39.22 -19.24 5.44
C SER A 2 -38.66 -19.14 6.86
N SER A 3 -38.80 -17.96 7.47
CA SER A 3 -38.41 -17.55 8.83
C SER A 3 -37.09 -16.78 9.03
N ILE A 4 -36.69 -15.94 8.06
CA ILE A 4 -35.74 -14.82 8.32
C ILE A 4 -36.28 -13.49 7.77
N ALA A 5 -37.07 -13.52 6.68
CA ALA A 5 -37.68 -12.34 6.08
C ALA A 5 -38.71 -11.61 6.98
N GLU A 6 -39.25 -12.27 8.00
CA GLU A 6 -40.32 -11.71 8.84
C GLU A 6 -39.81 -10.84 10.00
N LYS A 7 -38.53 -11.01 10.40
CA LYS A 7 -37.95 -10.24 11.52
C LYS A 7 -37.37 -8.87 11.11
N PHE A 8 -37.21 -8.59 9.83
CA PHE A 8 -36.63 -7.32 9.36
C PHE A 8 -37.64 -6.19 9.09
N LYS A 9 -38.95 -6.47 9.17
CA LYS A 9 -40.02 -5.50 8.83
C LYS A 9 -40.35 -4.48 9.95
N LYS A 10 -39.60 -4.47 11.07
CA LYS A 10 -39.96 -3.68 12.26
C LYS A 10 -39.07 -2.44 12.55
N LEU A 11 -38.16 -2.05 11.65
CA LEU A 11 -37.14 -1.03 11.96
C LEU A 11 -37.00 0.15 10.97
N LEU A 12 -38.06 0.51 10.22
CA LEU A 12 -38.06 1.75 9.42
C LEU A 12 -39.27 2.63 9.73
N PRO A 13 -39.11 3.97 9.84
CA PRO A 13 -40.20 4.88 10.12
C PRO A 13 -41.08 5.08 8.88
N ALA A 14 -42.38 5.25 9.13
CA ALA A 14 -43.41 5.49 8.12
C ALA A 14 -43.10 6.76 7.30
N ARG A 15 -43.27 6.66 5.98
CA ARG A 15 -43.28 7.81 5.08
C ARG A 15 -44.67 7.89 4.42
N ASP A 16 -45.25 9.08 4.54
CA ASP A 16 -46.58 9.48 4.08
C ASP A 16 -46.90 9.09 2.63
N ASP A 17 -48.13 8.62 2.46
CA ASP A 17 -48.82 8.52 1.18
C ASP A 17 -49.21 9.92 0.67
N GLY A 18 -49.01 10.18 -0.62
CA GLY A 18 -49.81 11.18 -1.33
C GLY A 18 -49.06 11.98 -2.40
N ALA A 19 -49.09 11.49 -3.65
CA ALA A 19 -49.47 12.30 -4.81
C ALA A 19 -49.46 11.43 -6.07
N THR A 20 -50.64 11.36 -6.68
CA THR A 20 -50.92 10.75 -7.98
C THR A 20 -50.63 11.73 -9.13
N VAL A 21 -50.58 11.18 -10.35
CA VAL A 21 -50.76 11.84 -11.67
C VAL A 21 -49.47 12.57 -12.16
N ARG A 22 -48.96 12.44 -13.40
CA ARG A 22 -49.50 12.08 -14.72
C ARG A 22 -48.36 11.78 -15.72
N VAL A 23 -48.63 11.02 -16.77
CA VAL A 23 -47.79 10.85 -17.97
C VAL A 23 -48.18 11.90 -19.01
N ASP A 24 -47.22 12.59 -19.64
CA ASP A 24 -47.30 13.07 -21.02
C ASP A 24 -45.88 13.28 -21.56
N GLY A 25 -45.62 12.77 -22.77
CA GLY A 25 -44.27 12.65 -23.35
C GLY A 25 -43.89 13.77 -24.30
N ALA A 26 -42.59 13.84 -24.60
CA ALA A 26 -42.02 14.21 -25.90
C ALA A 26 -40.49 14.04 -25.83
N ALA A 27 -39.92 13.56 -26.94
CA ALA A 27 -38.50 13.30 -27.13
C ALA A 27 -37.62 14.53 -26.87
N SER A 28 -36.44 14.32 -26.27
CA SER A 28 -35.17 14.99 -26.64
C SER A 28 -33.98 14.43 -25.84
N THR A 29 -32.93 14.03 -26.56
CA THR A 29 -31.50 14.04 -26.17
C THR A 29 -31.09 13.34 -24.87
N MET A 30 -30.61 12.10 -24.98
CA MET A 30 -29.66 11.52 -24.01
C MET A 30 -28.31 12.25 -24.15
N THR A 31 -28.09 13.22 -23.28
CA THR A 31 -26.75 13.58 -22.80
C THR A 31 -26.52 12.75 -21.55
N PHE A 32 -25.54 11.84 -21.58
CA PHE A 32 -25.04 11.20 -20.37
C PHE A 32 -24.18 12.24 -19.65
N ASP A 33 -24.76 12.85 -18.63
CA ASP A 33 -24.04 13.62 -17.63
C ASP A 33 -23.42 12.59 -16.67
N ASP A 34 -22.14 12.25 -16.89
CA ASP A 34 -21.36 11.39 -16.01
C ASP A 34 -20.85 12.22 -14.83
N HIS A 35 -21.80 12.65 -13.98
CA HIS A 35 -21.51 13.00 -12.59
C HIS A 35 -21.71 11.74 -11.73
N ALA A 36 -20.88 10.72 -11.99
CA ALA A 36 -20.57 9.73 -10.98
C ALA A 36 -19.73 10.42 -9.90
N GLU A 37 -20.43 10.83 -8.84
CA GLU A 37 -19.86 11.25 -7.57
C GLU A 37 -19.00 10.09 -7.04
N THR A 38 -17.70 10.17 -7.30
CA THR A 38 -16.70 9.32 -6.64
C THR A 38 -16.85 9.52 -5.15
N VAL A 39 -17.30 8.49 -4.43
CA VAL A 39 -17.20 8.42 -2.98
C VAL A 39 -15.71 8.43 -2.63
N GLN A 40 -15.19 9.62 -2.33
CA GLN A 40 -13.89 9.82 -1.72
C GLN A 40 -13.93 9.23 -0.30
N PRO A 41 -12.86 8.56 0.16
CA PRO A 41 -12.71 8.29 1.59
C PRO A 41 -12.57 9.64 2.32
N PRO A 42 -13.08 9.77 3.56
CA PRO A 42 -13.09 11.05 4.25
C PRO A 42 -11.66 11.56 4.47
N GLU A 43 -11.41 12.79 4.02
CA GLU A 43 -10.23 13.57 4.39
C GLU A 43 -10.17 13.70 5.92
N GLU A 44 -9.07 13.26 6.53
CA GLU A 44 -8.71 13.67 7.88
C GLU A 44 -8.53 15.20 7.90
N LYS A 45 -9.52 15.90 8.46
CA LYS A 45 -9.35 17.30 8.87
C LYS A 45 -8.27 17.38 9.95
N THR A 46 -7.04 17.60 9.51
CA THR A 46 -5.99 18.17 10.35
C THR A 46 -6.39 19.61 10.64
N VAL A 47 -6.99 19.86 11.79
CA VAL A 47 -7.23 21.21 12.29
C VAL A 47 -5.87 21.79 12.68
N LEU A 48 -5.37 22.70 11.86
CA LEU A 48 -4.28 23.60 12.21
C LEU A 48 -4.73 24.52 13.35
N LEU A 49 -4.41 24.18 14.60
CA LEU A 49 -4.41 25.16 15.68
C LEU A 49 -3.15 26.02 15.55
N ARG A 50 -3.40 27.29 15.25
CA ARG A 50 -2.48 28.41 15.30
C ARG A 50 -1.90 28.51 16.73
N LYS A 51 -0.58 28.35 16.86
CA LYS A 51 0.16 28.51 18.12
C LYS A 51 0.62 29.97 18.21
N ASP A 52 -0.18 30.79 18.86
CA ASP A 52 0.22 32.08 19.41
C ASP A 52 -0.21 32.08 20.88
N HIS A 53 0.75 31.93 21.81
CA HIS A 53 0.85 32.60 23.12
C HIS A 53 1.80 31.84 24.05
N ASP A 54 2.79 32.59 24.53
CA ASP A 54 3.55 32.36 25.75
C ASP A 54 2.60 32.31 26.96
N GLU A 55 2.72 31.31 27.83
CA GLU A 55 2.64 31.45 29.29
C GLU A 55 2.86 30.11 30.00
N GLU A 56 3.72 30.17 31.01
CA GLU A 56 4.26 29.09 31.84
C GLU A 56 3.56 29.14 33.20
N PRO A 57 3.17 28.02 33.84
CA PRO A 57 2.80 28.04 35.26
C PRO A 57 3.88 27.40 36.12
N ALA A 58 4.47 28.20 37.02
CA ALA A 58 5.34 27.80 38.12
C ALA A 58 4.76 28.35 39.46
N PRO A 59 5.29 27.96 40.64
CA PRO A 59 4.54 27.31 41.72
C PRO A 59 3.90 28.28 42.74
N VAL A 60 2.94 27.74 43.51
CA VAL A 60 2.28 28.40 44.65
C VAL A 60 3.24 28.47 45.85
N ALA A 61 3.67 29.68 46.19
CA ALA A 61 4.29 30.04 47.46
C ALA A 61 3.35 30.99 48.21
N GLU A 62 3.19 30.75 49.52
CA GLU A 62 2.39 31.56 50.44
C GLU A 62 2.97 32.98 50.64
N PRO A 63 2.14 33.98 51.00
CA PRO A 63 2.46 35.39 50.75
C PRO A 63 3.18 36.08 51.91
N MET A 64 4.15 36.95 51.57
CA MET A 64 4.63 38.05 52.40
C MET A 64 4.27 39.38 51.72
N MET A 65 3.63 40.28 52.46
CA MET A 65 3.37 41.68 52.06
C MET A 65 4.41 42.61 52.68
N ALA A 66 4.83 43.63 51.94
CA ALA A 66 5.96 44.53 52.24
C ALA A 66 5.55 45.87 52.87
N ALA A 67 6.40 46.31 53.81
CA ALA A 67 6.90 47.66 54.12
C ALA A 67 5.97 48.91 54.17
N ASN A 68 5.88 49.49 55.39
CA ASN A 68 6.46 50.80 55.81
C ASN A 68 5.45 51.75 56.51
N ASP A 69 5.67 52.03 57.80
CA ASP A 69 5.59 53.36 58.45
C ASP A 69 5.86 53.26 59.97
N ALA A 70 6.67 54.17 60.51
CA ALA A 70 6.97 54.41 61.94
C ALA A 70 6.08 55.57 62.49
N PRO A 71 6.07 56.01 63.79
CA PRO A 71 7.03 55.79 64.90
C PRO A 71 6.46 55.64 66.36
N ALA A 72 7.37 55.53 67.34
CA ALA A 72 7.28 55.81 68.82
C ALA A 72 6.46 54.81 69.70
N ASP A 73 6.89 54.27 70.86
CA ASP A 73 7.76 54.73 71.96
C ASP A 73 8.53 53.56 72.68
N VAL A 74 9.87 53.70 72.77
CA VAL A 74 10.87 53.58 73.88
C VAL A 74 10.47 52.97 75.26
N PRO A 75 11.34 52.42 76.16
CA PRO A 75 12.78 51.98 76.10
C PRO A 75 13.24 50.67 76.85
N LEU A 76 14.52 50.29 76.59
CA LEU A 76 15.63 49.79 77.47
C LEU A 76 15.54 48.37 78.11
N MET A 77 16.29 47.34 77.64
CA MET A 77 17.71 46.95 77.93
C MET A 77 17.99 46.40 79.36
N PRO A 78 19.04 45.57 79.62
CA PRO A 78 19.93 44.82 78.72
C PRO A 78 20.27 43.36 79.14
N GLU A 79 20.96 42.69 78.21
CA GLU A 79 21.98 41.63 78.37
C GLU A 79 22.82 41.69 79.67
N LEU A 80 23.09 40.54 80.31
CA LEU A 80 24.34 40.28 81.05
C LEU A 80 24.67 38.78 81.10
N THR A 81 25.80 38.44 80.47
CA THR A 81 26.75 37.38 80.81
C THR A 81 27.25 37.44 82.26
N GLU A 82 27.52 36.27 82.87
CA GLU A 82 28.73 35.90 83.66
C GLU A 82 28.39 34.70 84.57
N ALA A 83 29.08 33.57 84.44
CA ALA A 83 30.36 33.20 85.05
C ALA A 83 30.21 32.64 86.48
N ALA A 84 30.90 31.52 86.70
CA ALA A 84 30.92 30.67 87.90
C ALA A 84 31.40 31.40 89.16
N PRO A 85 31.26 30.79 90.36
CA PRO A 85 32.39 29.97 90.85
C PRO A 85 32.02 28.77 91.76
N ALA A 86 32.94 27.80 91.85
CA ALA A 86 33.13 26.89 93.00
C ALA A 86 34.08 27.58 94.02
N PRO A 87 34.36 27.11 95.27
CA PRO A 87 34.35 25.71 95.75
C PRO A 87 34.03 25.47 97.27
N GLU A 88 34.24 24.21 97.69
CA GLU A 88 34.61 23.69 99.05
C GLU A 88 33.61 23.68 100.22
N ALA A 89 33.20 22.48 100.67
CA ALA A 89 33.78 21.78 101.84
C ALA A 89 33.05 20.45 102.19
N MET A 90 33.86 19.45 102.51
CA MET A 90 33.63 18.05 102.96
C MET A 90 32.96 17.96 104.37
N PRO A 91 32.48 16.78 104.90
CA PRO A 91 33.19 15.51 104.84
C PRO A 91 32.41 14.17 104.74
N ALA A 92 33.26 13.16 104.53
CA ALA A 92 33.05 11.75 104.33
C ALA A 92 32.22 11.01 105.39
N VAL A 93 31.44 10.04 104.92
CA VAL A 93 31.22 8.77 105.65
C VAL A 93 31.49 7.63 104.68
N ALA A 94 32.48 6.82 105.01
CA ALA A 94 32.78 5.56 104.35
C ALA A 94 31.75 4.50 104.76
N ALA A 95 31.22 3.75 103.80
CA ALA A 95 30.66 2.44 104.05
C ALA A 95 30.99 1.53 102.85
N ALA A 96 31.66 0.43 103.18
CA ALA A 96 32.20 -0.55 102.28
C ALA A 96 31.14 -1.46 101.68
N GLY A 97 31.41 -1.92 100.45
CA GLY A 97 31.16 -3.30 100.04
C GLY A 97 29.76 -3.64 99.53
N ALA A 98 29.62 -3.75 98.21
CA ALA A 98 29.17 -4.99 97.55
C ALA A 98 29.31 -4.81 96.04
N ALA A 99 30.12 -5.68 95.43
CA ALA A 99 30.24 -5.79 93.99
C ALA A 99 28.89 -6.24 93.38
N ALA A 100 28.34 -5.43 92.47
CA ALA A 100 27.30 -5.86 91.55
C ALA A 100 27.96 -6.08 90.18
N GLU A 101 28.01 -7.34 89.75
CA GLU A 101 28.49 -7.78 88.44
C GLU A 101 27.66 -7.14 87.30
N PRO A 102 28.27 -6.82 86.14
CA PRO A 102 27.54 -6.35 84.98
C PRO A 102 26.71 -7.50 84.35
N PRO A 103 25.52 -7.24 83.79
CA PRO A 103 24.73 -8.28 83.14
C PRO A 103 25.48 -8.81 81.90
N ARG A 104 25.40 -10.14 81.72
CA ARG A 104 26.15 -10.92 80.73
C ARG A 104 25.91 -10.41 79.30
N SER A 105 26.99 -9.93 78.67
CA SER A 105 27.08 -9.32 77.33
C SER A 105 26.90 -10.29 76.14
N GLY A 106 26.10 -11.34 76.28
CA GLY A 106 25.93 -12.39 75.25
C GLY A 106 24.88 -12.04 74.19
N SER A 107 23.69 -11.61 74.60
CA SER A 107 22.52 -11.51 73.71
C SER A 107 22.49 -10.21 72.88
N VAL A 108 22.87 -9.07 73.46
CA VAL A 108 22.99 -7.78 72.75
C VAL A 108 24.07 -7.84 71.67
N ARG A 109 25.16 -8.58 71.92
CA ARG A 109 26.22 -8.80 70.93
C ARG A 109 25.71 -9.67 69.76
N GLN A 110 24.92 -10.70 70.05
CA GLN A 110 24.34 -11.58 69.03
C GLN A 110 23.28 -10.86 68.17
N GLN A 111 22.46 -10.00 68.77
CA GLN A 111 21.50 -9.15 68.04
C GLN A 111 22.18 -8.13 67.13
N ARG A 112 23.23 -7.45 67.60
CA ARG A 112 24.00 -6.51 66.77
C ARG A 112 24.68 -7.19 65.59
N ILE A 113 25.19 -8.42 65.79
CA ILE A 113 25.79 -9.21 64.71
C ILE A 113 24.73 -9.62 63.68
N LEU A 114 23.57 -10.14 64.09
CA LEU A 114 22.49 -10.52 63.17
C LEU A 114 21.91 -9.32 62.40
N ALA A 115 21.73 -8.18 63.06
CA ALA A 115 21.27 -6.95 62.42
C ALA A 115 22.30 -6.39 61.42
N ALA A 116 23.60 -6.45 61.76
CA ALA A 116 24.67 -6.07 60.83
C ALA A 116 24.73 -6.99 59.60
N VAL A 117 24.58 -8.31 59.79
CA VAL A 117 24.53 -9.29 58.69
C VAL A 117 23.30 -9.06 57.81
N LEU A 118 22.12 -8.79 58.38
CA LEU A 118 20.92 -8.44 57.62
C LEU A 118 21.14 -7.17 56.78
N GLY A 119 21.76 -6.13 57.35
CA GLY A 119 22.10 -4.90 56.63
C GLY A 119 23.01 -5.16 55.42
N VAL A 120 24.01 -6.04 55.57
CA VAL A 120 24.90 -6.44 54.46
C VAL A 120 24.15 -7.23 53.38
N VAL A 121 23.26 -8.15 53.75
CA VAL A 121 22.47 -8.93 52.80
C VAL A 121 21.49 -8.05 52.02
N VAL A 122 20.84 -7.08 52.67
CA VAL A 122 19.95 -6.12 52.01
C VAL A 122 20.73 -5.19 51.07
N LEU A 123 21.92 -4.72 51.48
CA LEU A 123 22.79 -3.91 50.62
C LEU A 123 23.22 -4.69 49.37
N LEU A 124 23.61 -5.96 49.52
CA LEU A 124 23.95 -6.84 48.40
C LEU A 124 22.75 -7.09 47.48
N LEU A 125 21.55 -7.27 48.04
CA LEU A 125 20.31 -7.41 47.27
C LEU A 125 20.04 -6.15 46.43
N LEU A 126 20.18 -4.96 47.01
CA LEU A 126 20.02 -3.70 46.28
C LEU A 126 21.08 -3.50 45.20
N LEU A 127 22.34 -3.86 45.47
CA LEU A 127 23.42 -3.82 44.48
C LEU A 127 23.18 -4.78 43.31
N VAL A 128 22.77 -6.02 43.59
CA VAL A 128 22.48 -7.03 42.56
C VAL A 128 21.25 -6.60 41.75
N ALA A 129 20.17 -6.16 42.40
CA ALA A 129 18.97 -5.67 41.73
C ALA A 129 19.27 -4.43 40.85
N GLY A 130 20.00 -3.44 41.39
CA GLY A 130 20.41 -2.26 40.64
C GLY A 130 21.31 -2.60 39.45
N SER A 131 22.27 -3.51 39.62
CA SER A 131 23.12 -3.97 38.51
C SER A 131 22.33 -4.73 37.43
N ALA A 132 21.30 -5.48 37.82
CA ALA A 132 20.45 -6.22 36.90
C ALA A 132 19.55 -5.26 36.07
N ILE A 133 19.00 -4.22 36.69
CA ILE A 133 18.22 -3.18 36.01
C ILE A 133 19.10 -2.43 35.00
N LEU A 134 20.28 -1.98 35.42
CA LEU A 134 21.21 -1.25 34.54
C LEU A 134 21.68 -2.11 33.35
N ARG A 135 21.88 -3.42 33.54
CA ARG A 135 22.21 -4.35 32.44
C ARG A 135 21.04 -4.57 31.49
N ALA A 136 19.82 -4.71 32.02
CA ALA A 136 18.61 -4.88 31.22
C ALA A 136 18.33 -3.64 30.37
N GLU A 137 18.52 -2.44 30.92
CA GLU A 137 18.35 -1.18 30.20
C GLU A 137 19.36 -1.02 29.04
N ARG A 138 20.63 -1.41 29.25
CA ARG A 138 21.66 -1.40 28.19
C ARG A 138 21.33 -2.36 27.05
N LEU A 139 20.93 -3.59 27.36
CA LEU A 139 20.54 -4.58 26.35
C LEU A 139 19.29 -4.14 25.58
N ALA A 140 18.31 -3.54 26.26
CA ALA A 140 17.12 -2.99 25.62
C ALA A 140 17.47 -1.86 24.64
N GLN A 141 18.40 -0.96 25.01
CA GLN A 141 18.89 0.11 24.12
C GLN A 141 19.62 -0.45 22.89
N GLN A 142 20.43 -1.50 23.04
CA GLN A 142 21.12 -2.18 21.93
C GLN A 142 20.13 -2.88 20.98
N VAL A 143 19.12 -3.57 21.50
CA VAL A 143 18.05 -4.18 20.69
C VAL A 143 17.25 -3.11 19.95
N ALA A 144 16.86 -2.03 20.64
CA ALA A 144 16.13 -0.92 20.04
C ALA A 144 16.94 -0.24 18.92
N ALA A 145 18.23 0.01 19.13
CA ALA A 145 19.11 0.59 18.11
C ALA A 145 19.29 -0.34 16.91
N THR A 146 19.35 -1.65 17.12
CA THR A 146 19.41 -2.65 16.03
C THR A 146 18.10 -2.66 15.23
N GLY A 147 16.95 -2.67 15.91
CA GLY A 147 15.64 -2.61 15.25
C GLY A 147 15.39 -1.29 14.51
N GLN A 148 15.86 -0.16 15.04
CA GLN A 148 15.84 1.12 14.33
C GLN A 148 16.77 1.11 13.12
N SER A 149 17.97 0.55 13.23
CA SER A 149 18.89 0.39 12.09
C SER A 149 18.26 -0.44 10.97
N LEU A 150 17.55 -1.52 11.32
CA LEU A 150 16.80 -2.34 10.36
C LEU A 150 15.76 -1.51 9.59
N MET A 151 14.97 -0.73 10.33
CA MET A 151 13.95 0.16 9.76
C MET A 151 14.57 1.24 8.86
N GLN A 152 15.66 1.89 9.30
CA GLN A 152 16.32 2.92 8.51
C GLN A 152 16.98 2.35 7.25
N SER A 153 17.50 1.12 7.28
CA SER A 153 18.00 0.42 6.09
C SER A 153 16.91 0.27 5.01
N GLN A 154 15.71 -0.15 5.41
CA GLN A 154 14.57 -0.28 4.49
C GLN A 154 14.05 1.08 3.99
N ARG A 155 13.97 2.07 4.90
CA ARG A 155 13.56 3.43 4.55
C ARG A 155 14.56 4.08 3.58
N LEU A 156 15.86 3.83 3.75
CA LEU A 156 16.90 4.29 2.85
C LEU A 156 16.71 3.71 1.44
N ALA A 157 16.52 2.39 1.31
CA ALA A 157 16.27 1.74 0.03
C ALA A 157 15.03 2.32 -0.71
N LYS A 158 13.96 2.58 0.03
CA LYS A 158 12.73 3.20 -0.49
C LYS A 158 12.95 4.67 -0.92
N SER A 159 13.49 5.48 -0.02
CA SER A 159 13.68 6.94 -0.24
C SER A 159 14.66 7.22 -1.37
N VAL A 160 15.73 6.42 -1.53
CA VAL A 160 16.64 6.53 -2.67
C VAL A 160 15.91 6.31 -3.98
N SER A 161 15.04 5.31 -4.06
CA SER A 161 14.25 5.05 -5.27
C SER A 161 13.33 6.21 -5.64
N GLN A 162 12.77 6.90 -4.65
CA GLN A 162 11.96 8.11 -4.88
C GLN A 162 12.81 9.33 -5.26
N ALA A 163 13.99 9.48 -4.65
CA ALA A 163 14.94 10.54 -4.95
C ALA A 163 15.42 10.48 -6.41
N LEU A 164 15.60 9.28 -6.96
CA LEU A 164 16.01 9.10 -8.36
C LEU A 164 14.96 9.51 -9.39
N VAL A 165 13.68 9.54 -9.02
CA VAL A 165 12.60 10.09 -9.87
C VAL A 165 12.50 11.62 -9.72
N GLY A 166 13.37 12.23 -8.90
CA GLY A 166 13.42 13.68 -8.68
C GLY A 166 12.47 14.17 -7.59
N SER A 167 12.07 13.30 -6.65
CA SER A 167 11.27 13.71 -5.48
C SER A 167 12.13 14.52 -4.49
N VAL A 168 11.90 15.84 -4.42
CA VAL A 168 12.62 16.75 -3.51
C VAL A 168 12.56 16.32 -2.03
N PRO A 169 11.40 15.97 -1.44
CA PRO A 169 11.36 15.55 -0.03
C PRO A 169 12.11 14.23 0.22
N ALA A 170 12.25 13.36 -0.77
CA ALA A 170 12.96 12.09 -0.61
C ALA A 170 14.46 12.27 -0.34
N PHE A 171 15.09 13.36 -0.82
CA PHE A 171 16.52 13.60 -0.52
C PHE A 171 16.77 13.83 0.97
N ALA A 172 15.87 14.53 1.66
CA ALA A 172 15.97 14.69 3.12
C ALA A 172 15.84 13.33 3.81
N GLU A 173 14.90 12.49 3.37
CA GLU A 173 14.74 11.14 3.91
C GLU A 173 15.94 10.23 3.67
N VAL A 174 16.57 10.31 2.49
CA VAL A 174 17.81 9.57 2.18
C VAL A 174 18.92 9.97 3.14
N LYS A 175 19.10 11.28 3.33
CA LYS A 175 20.10 11.82 4.26
C LYS A 175 19.84 11.36 5.69
N ASP A 176 18.64 11.57 6.18
CA ASP A 176 18.27 11.23 7.57
C ASP A 176 18.41 9.73 7.83
N SER A 177 17.96 8.89 6.89
CA SER A 177 18.02 7.43 7.04
C SER A 177 19.45 6.91 6.99
N ALA A 178 20.29 7.44 6.09
CA ALA A 178 21.69 7.05 5.98
C ALA A 178 22.51 7.52 7.20
N ASP A 179 22.33 8.78 7.61
CA ASP A 179 23.03 9.35 8.77
C ASP A 179 22.64 8.60 10.06
N ASP A 180 21.35 8.33 10.28
CA ASP A 180 20.86 7.60 11.47
C ASP A 180 21.30 6.14 11.47
N LEU A 181 21.21 5.45 10.32
CA LEU A 181 21.71 4.08 10.15
C LEU A 181 23.20 3.98 10.45
N SER A 182 24.02 4.84 9.83
CA SER A 182 25.47 4.85 10.00
C SER A 182 25.84 5.15 11.46
N ARG A 183 25.24 6.18 12.06
CA ARG A 183 25.53 6.56 13.45
C ARG A 183 25.17 5.46 14.44
N ARG A 184 24.00 4.82 14.30
CA ARG A 184 23.58 3.74 15.21
C ARG A 184 24.47 2.52 15.08
N VAL A 185 24.81 2.11 13.86
CA VAL A 185 25.69 0.95 13.62
C VAL A 185 27.11 1.23 14.13
N GLN A 186 27.63 2.44 13.94
CA GLN A 186 28.90 2.86 14.54
C GLN A 186 28.83 2.88 16.07
N GLY A 187 27.72 3.36 16.65
CA GLY A 187 27.46 3.32 18.09
C GLY A 187 27.40 1.89 18.65
N LEU A 188 26.82 0.95 17.91
CA LEU A 188 26.85 -0.48 18.26
C LEU A 188 28.27 -1.07 18.17
N ALA A 189 29.08 -0.65 17.19
CA ALA A 189 30.43 -1.14 16.97
C ALA A 189 31.48 -0.57 17.94
N SER A 190 31.35 0.70 18.32
CA SER A 190 32.40 1.46 19.04
C SER A 190 31.92 2.17 20.31
N GLY A 191 30.61 2.23 20.54
CA GLY A 191 29.98 3.02 21.61
C GLY A 191 29.62 4.44 21.16
N ASP A 192 28.50 4.97 21.64
CA ASP A 192 28.07 6.36 21.46
C ASP A 192 27.36 6.85 22.74
N GLU A 193 28.02 7.73 23.50
CA GLU A 193 27.47 8.30 24.74
C GLU A 193 26.19 9.12 24.51
N SER A 194 26.06 9.78 23.35
CA SER A 194 24.90 10.62 23.04
C SER A 194 23.64 9.80 22.78
N LEU A 195 23.81 8.58 22.25
CA LEU A 195 22.74 7.60 22.05
C LEU A 195 22.60 6.64 23.24
N LYS A 196 23.40 6.83 24.30
CA LYS A 196 23.53 5.92 25.45
C LYS A 196 23.86 4.48 25.02
N LEU A 197 24.56 4.31 23.89
CA LEU A 197 24.94 3.01 23.35
C LEU A 197 26.33 2.60 23.85
N GLU A 198 26.42 1.50 24.59
CA GLU A 198 27.70 0.84 24.84
C GLU A 198 28.05 -0.11 23.70
N ARG A 199 29.36 -0.23 23.41
CA ARG A 199 29.89 -1.15 22.39
C ARG A 199 29.42 -2.59 22.64
N ILE A 200 28.91 -3.23 21.60
CA ILE A 200 28.63 -4.66 21.59
C ILE A 200 29.95 -5.39 21.29
N GLY A 201 30.54 -6.06 22.28
CA GLY A 201 31.85 -6.72 22.14
C GLY A 201 31.85 -8.23 22.39
N GLY A 202 32.89 -8.91 21.88
CA GLY A 202 33.23 -10.30 22.20
C GLY A 202 32.52 -11.32 21.31
N GLN A 203 31.26 -11.62 21.62
CA GLN A 203 30.51 -12.70 20.95
C GLN A 203 29.70 -12.24 19.73
N TYR A 204 29.68 -10.93 19.46
CA TYR A 204 28.93 -10.32 18.35
C TYR A 204 29.86 -9.64 17.32
N ASP A 205 31.18 -9.79 17.48
CA ASP A 205 32.17 -9.15 16.61
C ASP A 205 32.10 -9.71 15.17
N GLU A 206 31.65 -10.96 14.98
CA GLU A 206 31.48 -11.58 13.67
C GLU A 206 30.31 -10.95 12.89
N GLU A 207 29.19 -10.72 13.56
CA GLU A 207 28.00 -10.07 13.00
C GLU A 207 28.31 -8.62 12.66
N MET A 208 28.99 -7.91 13.57
CA MET A 208 29.40 -6.53 13.32
C MET A 208 30.42 -6.42 12.17
N ALA A 209 31.30 -7.41 11.98
CA ALA A 209 32.21 -7.46 10.83
C ALA A 209 31.47 -7.62 9.48
N ARG A 210 30.27 -8.21 9.48
CA ARG A 210 29.41 -8.31 8.28
C ARG A 210 28.57 -7.05 8.06
N ILE A 211 28.04 -6.45 9.13
CA ILE A 211 27.14 -5.29 9.06
C ILE A 211 27.88 -3.99 8.71
N THR A 212 29.03 -3.74 9.36
CA THR A 212 29.78 -2.48 9.22
C THR A 212 30.14 -2.12 7.77
N PRO A 213 30.69 -3.02 6.93
CA PRO A 213 31.03 -2.68 5.55
C PRO A 213 29.79 -2.40 4.69
N LEU A 214 28.67 -3.11 4.92
CA LEU A 214 27.41 -2.88 4.19
C LEU A 214 26.86 -1.48 4.48
N VAL A 215 26.88 -1.07 5.75
CA VAL A 215 26.40 0.25 6.17
C VAL A 215 27.31 1.37 5.65
N ALA A 216 28.63 1.16 5.67
CA ALA A 216 29.57 2.12 5.09
C ALA A 216 29.37 2.31 3.58
N ARG A 217 29.11 1.22 2.82
CA ARG A 217 28.78 1.32 1.39
C ARG A 217 27.43 1.98 1.15
N ALA A 218 26.43 1.69 1.98
CA ALA A 218 25.12 2.31 1.90
C ALA A 218 25.19 3.82 2.15
N ASP A 219 25.95 4.26 3.16
CA ASP A 219 26.19 5.67 3.47
C ASP A 219 26.95 6.38 2.33
N ALA A 220 28.02 5.76 1.81
CA ALA A 220 28.76 6.31 0.67
C ALA A 220 27.88 6.45 -0.59
N SER A 221 27.06 5.44 -0.87
CA SER A 221 26.11 5.45 -1.98
C SER A 221 25.01 6.51 -1.76
N ALA A 222 24.50 6.66 -0.54
CA ALA A 222 23.51 7.68 -0.22
C ALA A 222 24.06 9.09 -0.46
N LYS A 223 25.31 9.33 -0.04
CA LYS A 223 26.04 10.58 -0.33
C LYS A 223 26.23 10.82 -1.84
N ALA A 224 26.50 9.77 -2.61
CA ALA A 224 26.60 9.87 -4.07
C ALA A 224 25.25 10.28 -4.70
N VAL A 225 24.13 9.72 -4.23
CA VAL A 225 22.78 10.14 -4.68
C VAL A 225 22.49 11.59 -4.29
N LEU A 226 22.77 11.98 -3.04
CA LEU A 226 22.57 13.34 -2.54
C LEU A 226 23.41 14.36 -3.31
N ALA A 227 24.64 14.02 -3.70
CA ALA A 227 25.49 14.87 -4.53
C ALA A 227 24.85 15.16 -5.90
N GLN A 228 23.98 14.28 -6.40
CA GLN A 228 23.26 14.45 -7.66
C GLN A 228 21.86 15.03 -7.48
N GLN A 229 21.51 15.57 -6.31
CA GLN A 229 20.16 16.08 -6.02
C GLN A 229 19.67 17.10 -7.06
N GLN A 230 20.51 18.08 -7.42
CA GLN A 230 20.13 19.10 -8.39
C GLN A 230 19.86 18.49 -9.77
N ILE A 231 20.73 17.57 -10.20
CA ILE A 231 20.62 16.86 -11.48
C ILE A 231 19.34 16.01 -11.51
N LEU A 232 19.11 15.19 -10.49
CA LEU A 232 17.95 14.31 -10.39
C LEU A 232 16.64 15.10 -10.33
N THR A 233 16.61 16.24 -9.63
CA THR A 233 15.45 17.13 -9.59
C THR A 233 15.19 17.78 -10.96
N GLN A 234 16.25 18.22 -11.64
CA GLN A 234 16.16 18.80 -12.98
C GLN A 234 15.67 17.77 -14.01
N VAL A 235 16.22 16.55 -13.97
CA VAL A 235 15.83 15.44 -14.84
C VAL A 235 14.38 15.01 -14.57
N GLY A 236 13.98 14.85 -13.31
CA GLY A 236 12.60 14.52 -12.95
C GLY A 236 11.59 15.60 -13.36
N THR A 237 12.00 16.87 -13.34
CA THR A 237 11.17 17.99 -13.84
C THR A 237 11.10 17.99 -15.37
N ALA A 238 12.24 17.75 -16.04
CA ALA A 238 12.29 17.63 -17.50
C ALA A 238 11.44 16.45 -17.99
N LEU A 239 11.48 15.30 -17.33
CA LEU A 239 10.68 14.12 -17.67
C LEU A 239 9.18 14.36 -17.53
N ARG A 240 8.75 14.99 -16.41
CA ARG A 240 7.34 15.39 -16.24
C ARG A 240 6.91 16.39 -17.31
N GLY A 241 7.80 17.31 -17.67
CA GLY A 241 7.59 18.24 -18.77
C GLY A 241 7.41 17.53 -20.11
N ILE A 242 8.29 16.58 -20.45
CA ILE A 242 8.25 15.83 -21.71
C ILE A 242 6.96 15.01 -21.77
N ASN A 243 6.57 14.35 -20.67
CA ASN A 243 5.31 13.60 -20.64
C ASN A 243 4.09 14.49 -20.88
N ARG A 244 4.02 15.67 -20.24
CA ARG A 244 2.95 16.64 -20.47
C ARG A 244 2.93 17.15 -21.92
N GLN A 245 4.10 17.57 -22.42
CA GLN A 245 4.25 18.13 -23.76
C GLN A 245 4.07 17.06 -24.85
N SER A 246 4.41 15.80 -24.58
CA SER A 246 4.15 14.68 -25.48
C SER A 246 2.64 14.46 -25.66
N SER A 247 1.84 14.61 -24.60
CA SER A 247 0.37 14.56 -24.73
C SER A 247 -0.17 15.74 -25.56
N GLU A 248 0.32 16.96 -25.31
CA GLU A 248 -0.07 18.14 -26.10
C GLU A 248 0.36 18.02 -27.57
N LEU A 249 1.59 17.53 -27.83
CA LEU A 249 2.08 17.27 -29.19
C LEU A 249 1.26 16.19 -29.90
N LEU A 250 0.82 15.16 -29.19
CA LEU A 250 0.06 14.06 -29.77
C LEU A 250 -1.27 14.59 -30.35
N GLU A 251 -2.03 15.33 -29.55
CA GLU A 251 -3.29 15.96 -29.97
C GLU A 251 -3.10 16.89 -31.18
N MET A 252 -2.06 17.73 -31.17
CA MET A 252 -1.77 18.61 -32.30
C MET A 252 -1.36 17.83 -33.55
N THR A 253 -0.56 16.77 -33.42
CA THR A 253 -0.14 15.93 -34.56
C THR A 253 -1.29 15.11 -35.14
N GLU A 254 -2.22 14.62 -34.32
CA GLU A 254 -3.46 13.97 -34.76
C GLU A 254 -4.38 14.96 -35.49
N THR A 255 -4.46 16.19 -34.99
CA THR A 255 -5.20 17.27 -35.67
C THR A 255 -4.62 17.55 -37.07
N VAL A 256 -3.29 17.65 -37.19
CA VAL A 256 -2.62 17.80 -38.49
C VAL A 256 -2.87 16.61 -39.41
N ALA A 257 -2.82 15.38 -38.89
CA ALA A 257 -3.13 14.18 -39.66
C ALA A 257 -4.57 14.20 -40.20
N SER A 258 -5.54 14.57 -39.35
CA SER A 258 -6.95 14.72 -39.73
C SER A 258 -7.15 15.80 -40.81
N LEU A 259 -6.55 16.98 -40.64
CA LEU A 259 -6.61 18.07 -41.63
C LEU A 259 -6.04 17.64 -42.99
N LYS A 260 -4.91 16.92 -43.00
CA LYS A 260 -4.31 16.39 -44.24
C LYS A 260 -5.18 15.34 -44.91
N MET A 261 -5.85 14.48 -44.15
CA MET A 261 -6.79 13.50 -44.71
C MET A 261 -8.03 14.17 -45.35
N GLN A 262 -8.53 15.25 -44.75
CA GLN A 262 -9.69 16.00 -45.28
C GLN A 262 -9.36 16.78 -46.56
N GLN A 263 -8.12 17.26 -46.71
CA GLN A 263 -7.70 18.13 -47.82
C GLN A 263 -7.15 17.40 -49.05
N SER A 264 -7.43 16.09 -49.21
CA SER A 264 -6.91 15.26 -50.32
C SER A 264 -5.37 15.32 -50.45
N ALA A 265 -4.65 15.31 -49.32
CA ALA A 265 -3.20 15.38 -49.30
C ALA A 265 -2.53 14.19 -50.00
N THR A 266 -1.30 14.39 -50.45
CA THR A 266 -0.53 13.34 -51.13
C THR A 266 -0.13 12.22 -50.16
N ILE A 267 0.09 10.99 -50.67
CA ILE A 267 0.50 9.84 -49.85
C ILE A 267 1.74 10.16 -48.97
N PRO A 268 2.79 10.84 -49.46
CA PRO A 268 3.92 11.25 -48.63
C PRO A 268 3.54 12.17 -47.47
N GLU A 269 2.58 13.08 -47.65
CA GLU A 269 2.12 13.98 -46.58
C GLU A 269 1.32 13.23 -45.50
N ILE A 270 0.46 12.28 -45.89
CA ILE A 270 -0.29 11.44 -44.94
C ILE A 270 0.68 10.56 -44.15
N SER A 271 1.67 9.96 -44.83
CA SER A 271 2.72 9.17 -44.17
C SER A 271 3.55 10.02 -43.19
N ALA A 272 3.92 11.24 -43.58
CA ALA A 272 4.68 12.15 -42.71
C ALA A 272 3.86 12.57 -41.48
N ALA A 273 2.56 12.86 -41.64
CA ALA A 273 1.69 13.18 -40.52
C ALA A 273 1.51 11.99 -39.57
N GLY A 274 1.32 10.77 -40.09
CA GLY A 274 1.30 9.54 -39.28
C GLY A 274 2.63 9.25 -38.58
N GLN A 275 3.75 9.57 -39.24
CA GLN A 275 5.08 9.45 -38.63
C GLN A 275 5.27 10.42 -37.47
N LEU A 276 4.73 11.65 -37.53
CA LEU A 276 4.76 12.59 -36.40
C LEU A 276 4.02 12.03 -35.18
N VAL A 277 2.84 11.45 -35.36
CA VAL A 277 2.07 10.81 -34.26
C VAL A 277 2.90 9.71 -33.59
N MET A 278 3.50 8.82 -34.39
CA MET A 278 4.34 7.74 -33.87
C MET A 278 5.60 8.26 -33.16
N LEU A 279 6.27 9.27 -33.74
CA LEU A 279 7.46 9.88 -33.15
C LEU A 279 7.14 10.55 -31.80
N THR A 280 5.99 11.22 -31.67
CA THR A 280 5.55 11.80 -30.39
C THR A 280 5.46 10.74 -29.30
N GLN A 281 4.80 9.62 -29.59
CA GLN A 281 4.67 8.50 -28.64
C GLN A 281 6.04 7.89 -28.29
N ARG A 282 6.92 7.73 -29.30
CA ARG A 282 8.26 7.15 -29.10
C ARG A 282 9.19 8.07 -28.30
N ILE A 283 9.10 9.39 -28.47
CA ILE A 283 9.83 10.37 -27.66
C ILE A 283 9.44 10.25 -26.18
N GLY A 284 8.13 10.23 -25.88
CA GLY A 284 7.64 10.05 -24.51
C GLY A 284 8.10 8.72 -23.91
N LYS A 285 8.01 7.62 -24.67
CA LYS A 285 8.49 6.30 -24.22
C LYS A 285 9.99 6.30 -23.94
N SER A 286 10.81 6.78 -24.89
CA SER A 286 12.27 6.80 -24.77
C SER A 286 12.74 7.66 -23.60
N ALA A 287 12.04 8.77 -23.31
CA ALA A 287 12.30 9.58 -22.14
C ALA A 287 11.99 8.83 -20.83
N ASN A 288 10.91 8.05 -20.77
CA ASN A 288 10.57 7.26 -19.57
C ASN A 288 11.52 6.07 -19.32
N GLU A 289 12.23 5.58 -20.34
CA GLU A 289 13.22 4.50 -20.15
C GLU A 289 14.37 4.90 -19.22
N PHE A 290 14.66 6.20 -19.07
CA PHE A 290 15.62 6.73 -18.10
C PHE A 290 15.21 6.52 -16.62
N LEU A 291 13.92 6.24 -16.37
CA LEU A 291 13.40 5.96 -15.04
C LEU A 291 13.42 4.47 -14.68
N THR A 292 13.74 3.59 -15.62
CA THR A 292 13.74 2.15 -15.38
C THR A 292 14.82 1.73 -14.38
N VAL A 293 14.57 0.60 -13.70
CA VAL A 293 15.45 0.05 -12.67
C VAL A 293 16.74 -0.52 -13.27
N GLU A 294 16.72 -0.90 -14.55
CA GLU A 294 17.86 -1.50 -15.27
C GLU A 294 18.92 -0.46 -15.69
N GLY A 295 18.69 0.83 -15.42
CA GLY A 295 19.63 1.92 -15.65
C GLY A 295 19.36 2.71 -16.92
N VAL A 296 20.28 3.63 -17.25
CA VAL A 296 20.18 4.44 -18.47
C VAL A 296 20.64 3.60 -19.66
N SER A 297 19.69 3.15 -20.49
CA SER A 297 20.06 2.41 -21.71
C SER A 297 20.73 3.33 -22.73
N GLN A 298 21.87 2.90 -23.27
CA GLN A 298 22.57 3.65 -24.33
C GLN A 298 21.67 3.81 -25.57
N ASP A 299 20.80 2.83 -25.80
CA ASP A 299 19.81 2.86 -26.87
C ASP A 299 18.75 3.94 -26.65
N ALA A 300 18.21 4.12 -25.44
CA ALA A 300 17.24 5.19 -25.15
C ALA A 300 17.85 6.58 -25.34
N VAL A 301 19.11 6.77 -24.96
CA VAL A 301 19.86 8.02 -25.19
C VAL A 301 19.95 8.35 -26.67
N PHE A 302 20.34 7.38 -27.48
CA PHE A 302 20.46 7.55 -28.92
C PHE A 302 19.10 7.76 -29.59
N LEU A 303 18.10 6.94 -29.24
CA LEU A 303 16.76 6.99 -29.81
C LEU A 303 16.06 8.31 -29.49
N LEU A 304 16.12 8.79 -28.25
CA LEU A 304 15.52 10.07 -27.86
C LEU A 304 16.08 11.22 -28.71
N GLY A 305 17.41 11.29 -28.88
CA GLY A 305 18.04 12.31 -29.72
C GLY A 305 17.66 12.19 -31.19
N LYS A 306 17.65 10.97 -31.74
CA LYS A 306 17.27 10.69 -33.13
C LYS A 306 15.82 11.07 -33.39
N ASP A 307 14.91 10.73 -32.49
CA ASP A 307 13.48 10.95 -32.65
C ASP A 307 13.12 12.41 -32.60
N LEU A 308 13.74 13.16 -31.69
CA LEU A 308 13.60 14.62 -31.64
C LEU A 308 14.07 15.27 -32.93
N ASN A 309 15.21 14.87 -33.48
CA ASN A 309 15.71 15.41 -34.75
C ASN A 309 14.78 15.06 -35.92
N THR A 310 14.35 13.80 -35.99
CA THR A 310 13.45 13.32 -37.06
C THR A 310 12.10 14.03 -36.97
N PHE A 311 11.58 14.25 -35.77
CA PHE A 311 10.34 14.98 -35.54
C PHE A 311 10.42 16.40 -36.12
N GLN A 312 11.48 17.15 -35.78
CA GLN A 312 11.68 18.50 -36.31
C GLN A 312 11.81 18.52 -37.84
N GLU A 313 12.56 17.59 -38.41
CA GLU A 313 12.78 17.49 -39.86
C GLU A 313 11.46 17.25 -40.59
N VAL A 314 10.64 16.31 -40.11
CA VAL A 314 9.33 15.99 -40.69
C VAL A 314 8.34 17.14 -40.50
N THR A 315 8.30 17.79 -39.32
CA THR A 315 7.42 18.95 -39.09
C THR A 315 7.79 20.12 -40.00
N ARG A 316 9.09 20.45 -40.14
CA ARG A 316 9.55 21.48 -41.10
C ARG A 316 9.30 21.08 -42.55
N GLY A 317 9.49 19.80 -42.90
CA GLY A 317 9.19 19.29 -44.24
C GLY A 317 7.71 19.46 -44.62
N LEU A 318 6.80 19.27 -43.67
CA LEU A 318 5.36 19.52 -43.86
C LEU A 318 5.01 21.02 -43.90
N LEU A 319 5.77 21.87 -43.19
CA LEU A 319 5.54 23.32 -43.11
C LEU A 319 6.09 24.08 -44.32
N ASP A 320 7.38 23.91 -44.60
CA ASP A 320 8.17 24.69 -45.57
C ASP A 320 8.41 23.94 -46.89
N GLY A 321 8.28 22.61 -46.86
CA GLY A 321 8.58 21.72 -47.99
C GLY A 321 9.96 21.08 -47.89
N ASN A 322 10.08 19.84 -48.36
CA ASN A 322 11.33 19.09 -48.43
C ASN A 322 11.37 18.24 -49.69
N ALA A 323 12.23 18.60 -50.64
CA ALA A 323 12.37 17.90 -51.92
C ALA A 323 12.88 16.46 -51.78
N GLN A 324 13.72 16.17 -50.78
CA GLN A 324 14.27 14.83 -50.54
C GLN A 324 13.19 13.87 -49.99
N GLN A 325 12.30 14.40 -49.15
CA GLN A 325 11.16 13.64 -48.58
C GLN A 325 9.91 13.69 -49.48
N ARG A 326 9.97 14.34 -50.64
CA ARG A 326 8.84 14.57 -51.56
C ARG A 326 7.66 15.29 -50.89
N LEU A 327 7.95 16.19 -49.95
CA LEU A 327 6.95 17.00 -49.26
C LEU A 327 6.87 18.39 -49.93
N PRO A 328 5.70 18.79 -50.47
CA PRO A 328 5.56 20.06 -51.18
C PRO A 328 5.48 21.29 -50.26
N GLY A 329 5.33 21.09 -48.95
CA GLY A 329 5.06 22.15 -47.97
C GLY A 329 3.59 22.57 -48.00
N THR A 330 3.02 22.86 -46.83
CA THR A 330 1.60 23.22 -46.74
C THR A 330 1.36 24.67 -47.17
N ARG A 331 0.30 24.94 -47.94
CA ARG A 331 -0.16 26.32 -48.23
C ARG A 331 -1.42 26.70 -47.46
N ASP A 332 -2.02 25.72 -46.79
CA ASP A 332 -3.22 25.88 -45.99
C ASP A 332 -2.91 26.67 -44.69
N PRO A 333 -3.61 27.79 -44.41
CA PRO A 333 -3.37 28.61 -43.22
C PRO A 333 -3.58 27.87 -41.91
N GLN A 334 -4.61 27.01 -41.82
CA GLN A 334 -4.94 26.27 -40.59
C GLN A 334 -3.86 25.23 -40.28
N THR A 335 -3.46 24.43 -41.26
CA THR A 335 -2.40 23.45 -41.13
C THR A 335 -1.05 24.12 -40.80
N ARG A 336 -0.76 25.26 -41.43
CA ARG A 336 0.46 26.05 -41.13
C ARG A 336 0.49 26.51 -39.67
N GLN A 337 -0.61 27.08 -39.17
CA GLN A 337 -0.73 27.50 -37.78
C GLN A 337 -0.51 26.34 -36.79
N GLN A 338 -1.08 25.15 -37.07
CA GLN A 338 -0.90 23.98 -36.21
C GLN A 338 0.54 23.45 -36.23
N LEU A 339 1.19 23.40 -37.40
CA LEU A 339 2.59 23.00 -37.52
C LEU A 339 3.54 23.98 -36.81
N GLU A 340 3.25 25.29 -36.85
CA GLU A 340 4.00 26.31 -36.09
C GLU A 340 3.82 26.13 -34.57
N ALA A 341 2.60 25.81 -34.11
CA ALA A 341 2.33 25.49 -32.71
C ALA A 341 3.07 24.22 -32.27
N ILE A 342 3.08 23.17 -33.10
CA ILE A 342 3.85 21.95 -32.88
C ILE A 342 5.35 22.26 -32.75
N LEU A 343 5.93 23.07 -33.64
CA LEU A 343 7.34 23.45 -33.56
C LEU A 343 7.66 24.22 -32.26
N LYS A 344 6.75 25.09 -31.81
CA LYS A 344 6.90 25.83 -30.56
C LYS A 344 6.93 24.90 -29.35
N THR A 345 5.98 23.97 -29.26
CA THR A 345 5.96 22.97 -28.15
C THR A 345 7.14 22.02 -28.26
N TYR A 346 7.50 21.59 -29.47
CA TYR A 346 8.68 20.77 -29.73
C TYR A 346 9.97 21.40 -29.21
N GLU A 347 10.20 22.71 -29.40
CA GLU A 347 11.41 23.38 -28.87
C GLU A 347 11.48 23.32 -27.34
N GLN A 348 10.33 23.35 -26.66
CA GLN A 348 10.28 23.14 -25.21
C GLN A 348 10.65 21.69 -24.86
N THR A 349 10.09 20.71 -25.57
CA THR A 349 10.39 19.29 -25.40
C THR A 349 11.87 19.00 -25.65
N ARG A 350 12.45 19.59 -26.69
CA ARG A 350 13.88 19.49 -27.05
C ARG A 350 14.76 20.08 -25.96
N THR A 351 14.37 21.21 -25.38
CA THR A 351 15.11 21.84 -24.26
C THR A 351 15.11 20.93 -23.03
N GLN A 352 13.97 20.35 -22.70
CA GLN A 352 13.84 19.42 -21.57
C GLN A 352 14.63 18.12 -21.82
N ALA A 353 14.54 17.54 -23.01
CA ALA A 353 15.34 16.38 -23.39
C ALA A 353 16.85 16.70 -23.35
N GLY A 354 17.26 17.89 -23.76
CA GLY A 354 18.64 18.37 -23.62
C GLY A 354 19.11 18.42 -22.16
N ALA A 355 18.23 18.77 -21.21
CA ALA A 355 18.56 18.72 -19.78
C ALA A 355 18.76 17.29 -19.26
N ILE A 356 18.13 16.28 -19.87
CA ILE A 356 18.34 14.87 -19.54
C ILE A 356 19.66 14.39 -20.15
N LEU A 357 19.84 14.61 -21.45
CA LEU A 357 21.02 14.18 -22.21
C LEU A 357 22.31 14.86 -21.75
N GLY A 358 22.24 16.09 -21.24
CA GLY A 358 23.40 16.81 -20.70
C GLY A 358 23.86 16.31 -19.33
N ASN A 359 23.02 15.53 -18.64
CA ASN A 359 23.24 15.11 -17.24
C ASN A 359 23.43 13.59 -17.09
N LEU A 360 23.72 12.87 -18.17
CA LEU A 360 23.83 11.40 -18.20
C LEU A 360 24.82 10.86 -17.17
N GLN A 361 25.98 11.50 -17.02
CA GLN A 361 26.99 11.04 -16.06
C GLN A 361 26.47 11.08 -14.62
N GLY A 362 25.77 12.15 -14.23
CA GLY A 362 25.18 12.27 -12.89
C GLY A 362 24.06 11.25 -12.66
N LEU A 363 23.25 10.97 -13.69
CA LEU A 363 22.22 9.93 -13.65
C LEU A 363 22.83 8.53 -13.48
N VAL A 364 23.90 8.21 -14.22
CA VAL A 364 24.60 6.92 -14.09
C VAL A 364 25.17 6.76 -12.69
N THR A 365 25.87 7.78 -12.16
CA THR A 365 26.41 7.73 -10.79
C THR A 365 25.32 7.55 -9.72
N ALA A 366 24.19 8.26 -9.85
CA ALA A 366 23.07 8.08 -8.92
C ALA A 366 22.43 6.69 -9.03
N ARG A 367 22.39 6.11 -10.23
CA ARG A 367 21.86 4.75 -10.48
C ARG A 367 22.77 3.67 -9.92
N GLU A 368 24.08 3.75 -10.17
CA GLU A 368 25.06 2.83 -9.58
C GLU A 368 24.95 2.83 -8.05
N ALA A 369 24.81 4.01 -7.45
CA ALA A 369 24.61 4.15 -6.01
C ALA A 369 23.26 3.58 -5.53
N GLN A 370 22.16 3.79 -6.26
CA GLN A 370 20.88 3.13 -5.96
C GLN A 370 21.02 1.61 -6.00
N THR A 371 21.58 1.07 -7.08
CA THR A 371 21.76 -0.38 -7.26
C THR A 371 22.61 -0.96 -6.14
N ALA A 372 23.67 -0.27 -5.70
CA ALA A 372 24.46 -0.68 -4.55
C ALA A 372 23.64 -0.75 -3.26
N ILE A 373 22.83 0.28 -2.96
CA ILE A 373 21.95 0.31 -1.78
C ILE A 373 20.91 -0.80 -1.83
N LEU A 374 20.27 -1.02 -2.98
CA LEU A 374 19.24 -2.05 -3.14
C LEU A 374 19.85 -3.45 -3.00
N ASN A 375 21.00 -3.71 -3.63
CA ASN A 375 21.69 -5.00 -3.54
C ASN A 375 22.18 -5.31 -2.11
N ASP A 376 22.64 -4.29 -1.38
CA ASP A 376 23.11 -4.44 0.01
C ASP A 376 21.96 -4.44 1.04
N SER A 377 20.76 -3.99 0.66
CA SER A 377 19.62 -3.84 1.58
C SER A 377 19.18 -5.16 2.21
N GLU A 378 19.08 -6.24 1.43
CA GLU A 378 18.62 -7.55 1.92
C GLU A 378 19.67 -8.27 2.76
N PRO A 379 20.96 -8.36 2.33
CA PRO A 379 22.03 -8.85 3.20
C PRO A 379 22.13 -8.07 4.52
N LEU A 380 21.98 -6.74 4.47
CA LEU A 380 22.00 -5.90 5.67
C LEU A 380 20.79 -6.16 6.57
N ARG A 381 19.60 -6.34 5.99
CA ARG A 381 18.37 -6.70 6.72
C ARG A 381 18.54 -8.02 7.46
N THR A 382 19.06 -9.04 6.79
CA THR A 382 19.32 -10.35 7.40
C THR A 382 20.36 -10.24 8.51
N ALA A 383 21.49 -9.55 8.26
CA ALA A 383 22.55 -9.43 9.26
C ALA A 383 22.10 -8.65 10.52
N LEU A 384 21.33 -7.57 10.33
CA LEU A 384 20.73 -6.81 11.45
C LEU A 384 19.64 -7.63 12.16
N GLY A 385 18.86 -8.43 11.44
CA GLY A 385 17.87 -9.35 12.01
C GLY A 385 18.53 -10.43 12.89
N ASP A 386 19.57 -11.08 12.38
CA ASP A 386 20.33 -12.09 13.13
C ASP A 386 20.94 -11.49 14.42
N LEU A 387 21.47 -10.27 14.33
CA LEU A 387 21.99 -9.54 15.48
C LEU A 387 20.87 -9.22 16.48
N GLN A 388 19.71 -8.76 15.99
CA GLN A 388 18.54 -8.45 16.81
C GLN A 388 18.04 -9.70 17.55
N ASP A 389 17.95 -10.84 16.87
CA ASP A 389 17.52 -12.11 17.45
C ASP A 389 18.49 -12.59 18.54
N LYS A 390 19.81 -12.50 18.28
CA LYS A 390 20.83 -12.88 19.26
C LYS A 390 20.91 -11.95 20.47
N LEU A 391 20.59 -10.66 20.30
CA LEU A 391 20.47 -9.71 21.41
C LEU A 391 19.16 -9.94 22.19
N SER A 392 18.05 -10.14 21.47
CA SER A 392 16.71 -10.40 22.03
C SER A 392 16.65 -11.69 22.83
N ALA A 393 17.33 -12.76 22.39
CA ALA A 393 17.44 -14.03 23.11
C ALA A 393 18.09 -13.90 24.50
N ARG A 394 18.80 -12.78 24.76
CA ARG A 394 19.39 -12.46 26.08
C ARG A 394 18.64 -11.36 26.84
N THR A 395 17.54 -10.84 26.28
CA THR A 395 16.68 -9.89 27.00
C THR A 395 15.93 -10.63 28.12
N GLY A 396 16.34 -10.37 29.37
CA GLY A 396 15.75 -10.99 30.55
C GLY A 396 16.73 -11.09 31.72
N LEU A 397 16.19 -11.33 32.92
CA LEU A 397 17.00 -11.67 34.08
C LEU A 397 17.51 -13.10 33.91
N GLY A 398 18.82 -13.29 33.73
CA GLY A 398 19.41 -14.62 33.64
C GLY A 398 19.06 -15.48 34.86
N ALA A 399 18.89 -16.79 34.67
CA ALA A 399 18.51 -17.71 35.74
C ALA A 399 19.41 -17.59 36.98
N GLY A 400 20.72 -17.36 36.79
CA GLY A 400 21.66 -17.12 37.88
C GLY A 400 21.38 -15.84 38.69
N THR A 401 21.00 -14.74 38.04
CA THR A 401 20.59 -13.50 38.73
C THR A 401 19.26 -13.66 39.46
N VAL A 402 18.29 -14.36 38.88
CA VAL A 402 17.00 -14.66 39.54
C VAL A 402 17.22 -15.54 40.77
N VAL A 403 18.04 -16.59 40.65
CA VAL A 403 18.41 -17.46 41.77
C VAL A 403 19.15 -16.67 42.85
N MET A 404 20.09 -15.78 42.48
CA MET A 404 20.80 -14.95 43.45
C MET A 404 19.87 -13.98 44.19
N LEU A 405 18.92 -13.35 43.49
CA LEU A 405 17.89 -12.50 44.11
C LEU A 405 16.97 -13.31 45.04
N LEU A 406 16.56 -14.53 44.65
CA LEU A 406 15.77 -15.44 45.48
C LEU A 406 16.54 -15.90 46.74
N VAL A 407 17.82 -16.26 46.60
CA VAL A 407 18.66 -16.66 47.74
C VAL A 407 18.88 -15.50 48.70
N LEU A 408 19.15 -14.30 48.21
CA LEU A 408 19.35 -13.11 49.05
C LEU A 408 18.05 -12.69 49.74
N SER A 409 16.90 -12.75 49.06
CA SER A 409 15.58 -12.45 49.65
C SER A 409 15.16 -13.48 50.70
N LEU A 410 15.35 -14.77 50.44
CA LEU A 410 15.12 -15.83 51.44
C LEU A 410 16.06 -15.71 52.64
N SER A 411 17.33 -15.36 52.42
CA SER A 411 18.30 -15.13 53.48
C SER A 411 17.92 -13.92 54.35
N ALA A 412 17.47 -12.83 53.73
CA ALA A 412 16.97 -11.65 54.43
C ALA A 412 15.73 -11.96 55.27
N LEU A 413 14.77 -12.74 54.74
CA LEU A 413 13.59 -13.20 55.47
C LEU A 413 13.95 -14.12 56.64
N ALA A 414 14.89 -15.06 56.45
CA ALA A 414 15.35 -15.94 57.51
C ALA A 414 16.07 -15.17 58.64
N LEU A 415 16.90 -14.18 58.30
CA LEU A 415 17.56 -13.30 59.26
C LEU A 415 16.55 -12.41 60.00
N ALA A 416 15.54 -11.86 59.32
CA ALA A 416 14.47 -11.11 59.95
C ALA A 416 13.63 -11.97 60.91
N GLY A 417 13.31 -13.21 60.51
CA GLY A 417 12.64 -14.19 61.37
C GLY A 417 13.47 -14.61 62.58
N ALA A 418 14.78 -14.78 62.43
CA ALA A 418 15.71 -15.09 63.52
C ALA A 418 15.81 -13.93 64.53
N ILE A 419 15.83 -12.68 64.07
CA ILE A 419 15.79 -11.49 64.94
C ILE A 419 14.46 -11.44 65.71
N GLY A 420 13.33 -11.70 65.03
CA GLY A 420 12.00 -11.79 65.67
C GLY A 420 11.92 -12.89 66.72
N TYR A 421 12.47 -14.08 66.43
CA TYR A 421 12.53 -15.20 67.38
C TYR A 421 13.38 -14.89 68.62
N VAL A 422 14.51 -14.18 68.45
CA VAL A 422 15.36 -13.74 69.58
C VAL A 422 14.66 -12.68 70.45
N GLN A 423 13.87 -11.77 69.87
CA GLN A 423 13.10 -10.79 70.65
C GLN A 423 11.99 -11.43 71.49
N VAL A 424 11.31 -12.45 70.96
CA VAL A 424 10.25 -13.17 71.71
C VAL A 424 10.84 -14.02 72.84
N ARG A 425 12.09 -14.48 72.69
CA ARG A 425 12.82 -15.21 73.74
C ARG A 425 13.31 -14.29 74.87
N GLU A 426 13.79 -13.08 74.56
CA GLU A 426 14.16 -12.07 75.58
C GLU A 426 12.94 -11.39 76.24
N GLY A 427 11.82 -11.25 75.53
CA GLY A 427 10.57 -10.70 76.10
C GLY A 427 9.99 -11.58 77.21
N ARG A 428 10.20 -12.89 77.13
CA ARG A 428 9.80 -13.86 78.17
C ARG A 428 10.72 -13.85 79.39
N GLU A 429 11.95 -13.35 79.29
CA GLU A 429 12.88 -13.18 80.42
C GLU A 429 12.74 -11.80 81.09
N ARG A 430 12.29 -10.75 80.38
CA ARG A 430 11.95 -9.44 80.99
C ARG A 430 10.63 -9.44 81.76
N ALA A 431 9.74 -10.40 81.51
CA ALA A 431 8.53 -10.61 82.33
C ALA A 431 8.84 -11.25 83.70
N ALA A 432 10.02 -11.85 83.87
CA ALA A 432 10.49 -12.45 85.13
C ALA A 432 11.48 -11.56 85.91
N ALA A 433 11.89 -10.42 85.34
CA ALA A 433 12.84 -9.46 85.95
C ALA A 433 12.16 -8.17 86.46
N ALA A 434 10.83 -8.08 86.43
CA ALA A 434 10.05 -7.00 87.03
C ALA A 434 9.53 -7.38 88.44
N GLU A 435 10.23 -8.27 89.14
CA GLU A 435 9.88 -8.71 90.50
C GLU A 435 10.88 -8.23 91.58
N GLN A 436 11.92 -7.48 91.20
CA GLN A 436 12.93 -6.94 92.12
C GLN A 436 12.78 -5.45 92.49
N ASP A 437 11.92 -4.67 91.83
CA ASP A 437 11.54 -3.32 92.30
C ASP A 437 10.41 -3.34 93.35
N ARG A 438 10.04 -4.54 93.82
CA ARG A 438 8.88 -4.78 94.69
C ARG A 438 9.13 -4.53 96.18
N LEU A 439 10.33 -4.08 96.58
CA LEU A 439 10.76 -4.04 98.00
C LEU A 439 11.06 -2.64 98.58
N ALA A 440 10.71 -1.55 97.89
CA ALA A 440 10.94 -0.18 98.40
C ALA A 440 9.68 0.72 98.47
N ALA A 441 8.47 0.13 98.49
CA ALA A 441 7.22 0.88 98.66
C ALA A 441 6.24 0.17 99.62
N ASP A 442 6.75 -0.38 100.71
CA ASP A 442 5.97 -1.02 101.78
C ASP A 442 5.66 -0.08 102.97
N THR A 443 5.59 1.24 102.73
CA THR A 443 5.18 2.23 103.75
C THR A 443 4.10 3.21 103.28
N GLN A 444 3.16 2.76 102.44
CA GLN A 444 1.86 3.42 102.21
C GLN A 444 0.74 2.40 101.97
N ARG A 445 0.73 1.31 102.74
CA ARG A 445 -0.20 0.18 102.57
C ARG A 445 -1.35 0.12 103.59
N GLU A 446 -1.75 1.24 104.16
CA GLU A 446 -2.84 1.26 105.15
C GLU A 446 -4.10 2.07 104.79
N GLU A 447 -4.20 2.68 103.60
CA GLU A 447 -5.44 3.38 103.20
C GLU A 447 -6.20 2.80 101.98
N ALA A 448 -5.69 1.75 101.30
CA ALA A 448 -6.31 1.20 100.08
C ALA A 448 -7.05 -0.14 100.23
N SER A 449 -7.46 -0.54 101.44
CA SER A 449 -8.08 -1.86 101.69
C SER A 449 -9.62 -1.90 101.56
N ARG A 450 -10.31 -0.76 101.40
CA ARG A 450 -11.79 -0.74 101.21
C ARG A 450 -12.26 -0.58 99.75
N VAL A 451 -11.39 -0.15 98.84
CA VAL A 451 -11.73 0.06 97.41
C VAL A 451 -11.41 -1.18 96.55
N ASN A 452 -10.46 -2.02 96.97
CA ASN A 452 -9.96 -3.16 96.18
C ASN A 452 -10.98 -4.32 96.05
N SER A 453 -11.78 -4.60 97.08
CA SER A 453 -12.78 -5.69 97.02
C SER A 453 -13.97 -5.37 96.12
N ALA A 454 -14.37 -4.09 96.03
CA ALA A 454 -15.41 -3.64 95.09
C ALA A 454 -14.87 -3.63 93.65
N ASN A 455 -13.65 -3.16 93.44
CA ASN A 455 -12.98 -3.17 92.14
C ASN A 455 -12.74 -4.60 91.61
N GLN A 456 -12.34 -5.54 92.46
CA GLN A 456 -12.15 -6.95 92.05
C GLN A 456 -13.48 -7.60 91.64
N ALA A 457 -14.58 -7.31 92.33
CA ALA A 457 -15.89 -7.82 91.94
C ALA A 457 -16.40 -7.19 90.63
N ALA A 458 -16.18 -5.88 90.43
CA ALA A 458 -16.55 -5.18 89.20
C ALA A 458 -15.73 -5.68 87.99
N ILE A 459 -14.42 -5.89 88.15
CA ILE A 459 -13.56 -6.46 87.09
C ILE A 459 -13.96 -7.89 86.74
N LEU A 460 -14.29 -8.74 87.73
CA LEU A 460 -14.72 -10.13 87.45
C LEU A 460 -16.06 -10.19 86.72
N ARG A 461 -16.99 -9.25 86.97
CA ARG A 461 -18.24 -9.16 86.19
C ARG A 461 -17.94 -8.73 84.76
N LEU A 462 -17.18 -7.66 84.57
CA LEU A 462 -16.78 -7.19 83.24
C LEU A 462 -16.02 -8.28 82.46
N MET A 463 -15.14 -9.05 83.10
CA MET A 463 -14.45 -10.18 82.46
C MET A 463 -15.41 -11.29 82.03
N ASN A 464 -16.42 -11.62 82.84
CA ASN A 464 -17.43 -12.61 82.48
C ASN A 464 -18.34 -12.12 81.34
N GLU A 465 -18.75 -10.85 81.36
CA GLU A 465 -19.55 -10.23 80.29
C GLU A 465 -18.75 -10.15 78.98
N LEU A 466 -17.45 -9.86 79.06
CA LEU A 466 -16.52 -9.83 77.93
C LEU A 466 -16.16 -11.22 77.38
N GLN A 467 -16.30 -12.28 78.17
CA GLN A 467 -15.97 -13.64 77.72
C GLN A 467 -16.86 -14.04 76.54
N THR A 468 -18.16 -13.75 76.61
CA THR A 468 -19.12 -14.00 75.53
C THR A 468 -18.83 -13.19 74.26
N VAL A 469 -18.38 -11.93 74.41
CA VAL A 469 -17.94 -11.08 73.30
C VAL A 469 -16.67 -11.66 72.65
N ALA A 470 -15.71 -12.14 73.46
CA ALA A 470 -14.49 -12.78 72.98
C ALA A 470 -14.75 -14.12 72.27
N GLU A 471 -15.85 -14.80 72.58
CA GLU A 471 -16.30 -16.01 71.89
C GLU A 471 -16.96 -15.71 70.53
N GLY A 472 -17.22 -14.44 70.22
CA GLY A 472 -17.76 -13.96 68.94
C GLY A 472 -19.22 -13.51 68.99
N ASP A 473 -19.84 -13.44 70.18
CA ASP A 473 -21.22 -12.95 70.32
C ASP A 473 -21.25 -11.42 70.50
N LEU A 474 -21.37 -10.69 69.40
CA LEU A 474 -21.39 -9.21 69.38
C LEU A 474 -22.80 -8.64 69.66
N THR A 475 -23.75 -9.49 70.06
CA THR A 475 -25.09 -9.05 70.50
C THR A 475 -25.12 -8.69 71.99
N GLN A 476 -24.06 -9.03 72.72
CA GLN A 476 -23.94 -8.85 74.16
C GLN A 476 -23.28 -7.50 74.48
N GLU A 477 -23.86 -6.76 75.40
CA GLU A 477 -23.34 -5.49 75.91
C GLU A 477 -22.84 -5.66 77.36
N ALA A 478 -21.71 -5.05 77.68
CA ALA A 478 -21.21 -4.96 79.04
C ALA A 478 -22.04 -3.93 79.84
N THR A 479 -22.35 -4.25 81.09
CA THR A 479 -23.17 -3.38 81.94
C THR A 479 -22.36 -2.16 82.38
N VAL A 480 -22.77 -0.95 81.97
CA VAL A 480 -22.11 0.31 82.37
C VAL A 480 -22.55 0.71 83.78
N THR A 481 -21.63 0.68 84.74
CA THR A 481 -21.84 1.09 86.15
C THR A 481 -21.11 2.40 86.47
N GLU A 482 -21.46 3.10 87.56
CA GLU A 482 -20.76 4.34 87.98
C GLU A 482 -19.37 4.09 88.64
N ASP A 483 -18.89 2.85 88.65
CA ASP A 483 -17.60 2.49 89.25
C ASP A 483 -16.43 2.64 88.26
N ILE A 484 -15.20 2.34 88.72
CA ILE A 484 -13.96 2.47 87.95
C ILE A 484 -13.99 1.65 86.64
N THR A 485 -14.82 0.60 86.56
CA THR A 485 -14.94 -0.24 85.35
C THR A 485 -15.98 0.25 84.35
N GLY A 486 -16.86 1.18 84.74
CA GLY A 486 -17.90 1.76 83.86
C GLY A 486 -17.37 2.40 82.58
N ALA A 487 -16.31 3.21 82.69
CA ALA A 487 -15.66 3.82 81.53
C ALA A 487 -14.99 2.79 80.59
N ILE A 488 -14.56 1.65 81.14
CA ILE A 488 -14.01 0.53 80.37
C ILE A 488 -15.13 -0.24 79.68
N ALA A 489 -16.25 -0.51 80.37
CA ALA A 489 -17.43 -1.14 79.81
C ALA A 489 -18.02 -0.30 78.65
N ASP A 490 -18.08 1.01 78.79
CA ASP A 490 -18.54 1.93 77.73
C ASP A 490 -17.61 1.91 76.51
N SER A 491 -16.29 1.98 76.72
CA SER A 491 -15.29 1.89 75.64
C SER A 491 -15.32 0.53 74.92
N VAL A 492 -15.58 -0.54 75.67
CA VAL A 492 -15.78 -1.90 75.16
C VAL A 492 -17.05 -1.96 74.31
N ASN A 493 -18.17 -1.45 74.80
CA ASN A 493 -19.44 -1.46 74.06
C ASN A 493 -19.32 -0.66 72.76
N TYR A 494 -18.66 0.50 72.79
CA TYR A 494 -18.33 1.25 71.58
C TYR A 494 -17.50 0.42 70.59
N THR A 495 -16.49 -0.31 71.09
CA THR A 495 -15.67 -1.20 70.25
C THR A 495 -16.49 -2.37 69.69
N VAL A 496 -17.40 -2.96 70.47
CA VAL A 496 -18.30 -4.04 70.03
C VAL A 496 -19.26 -3.54 68.95
N GLU A 497 -19.80 -2.32 69.09
CA GLU A 497 -20.66 -1.70 68.08
C GLU A 497 -19.91 -1.45 66.76
N GLU A 498 -18.70 -0.88 66.82
CA GLU A 498 -17.85 -0.67 65.64
C GLU A 498 -17.45 -2.01 64.99
N LEU A 499 -17.17 -3.05 65.79
CA LEU A 499 -16.92 -4.41 65.29
C LEU A 499 -18.17 -5.02 64.64
N ARG A 500 -19.36 -4.80 65.20
CA ARG A 500 -20.64 -5.26 64.65
C ARG A 500 -20.90 -4.61 63.29
N LEU A 501 -20.70 -3.31 63.17
CA LEU A 501 -20.80 -2.58 61.90
C LEU A 501 -19.77 -3.07 60.88
N LEU A 502 -18.52 -3.28 61.30
CA LEU A 502 -17.47 -3.82 60.43
C LEU A 502 -17.80 -5.22 59.92
N VAL A 503 -18.21 -6.15 60.80
CA VAL A 503 -18.60 -7.51 60.44
C VAL A 503 -19.80 -7.49 59.49
N GLY A 504 -20.82 -6.67 59.75
CA GLY A 504 -21.97 -6.49 58.87
C GLY A 504 -21.57 -5.96 57.48
N ASN A 505 -20.66 -4.98 57.43
CA ASN A 505 -20.11 -4.46 56.17
C ASN A 505 -19.31 -5.53 55.40
N VAL A 506 -18.55 -6.37 56.09
CA VAL A 506 -17.79 -7.48 55.46
C VAL A 506 -18.75 -8.54 54.91
N GLN A 507 -19.78 -8.95 55.66
CA GLN A 507 -20.80 -9.90 55.18
C GLN A 507 -21.54 -9.38 53.92
N ASN A 508 -21.95 -8.12 53.94
CA ASN A 508 -22.59 -7.47 52.78
C ASN A 508 -21.65 -7.39 51.58
N THR A 509 -20.38 -7.04 51.80
CA THR A 509 -19.37 -6.97 50.74
C THR A 509 -19.10 -8.35 50.14
N ALA A 510 -18.92 -9.39 50.97
CA ALA A 510 -18.72 -10.76 50.52
C ALA A 510 -19.91 -11.27 49.67
N THR A 511 -21.14 -10.97 50.09
CA THR A 511 -22.37 -11.31 49.33
C THR A 511 -22.41 -10.61 47.97
N ARG A 512 -22.04 -9.32 47.92
CA ARG A 512 -21.97 -8.57 46.65
C ARG A 512 -20.87 -9.09 45.73
N VAL A 513 -19.73 -9.48 46.28
CA VAL A 513 -18.64 -10.10 45.51
C VAL A 513 -19.13 -11.43 44.91
N ALA A 514 -19.74 -12.31 45.70
CA ALA A 514 -20.27 -13.60 45.23
C ALA A 514 -21.33 -13.45 44.11
N ALA A 515 -22.25 -12.49 44.23
CA ALA A 515 -23.23 -12.20 43.19
C ALA A 515 -22.58 -11.67 41.90
N THR A 516 -21.60 -10.77 42.04
CA THR A 516 -20.87 -10.21 40.90
C THR A 516 -20.02 -11.27 40.20
N THR A 517 -19.35 -12.15 40.95
CA THR A 517 -18.55 -13.24 40.38
C THR A 517 -19.43 -14.24 39.63
N SER A 518 -20.61 -14.58 40.15
CA SER A 518 -21.55 -15.44 39.43
C SER A 518 -22.02 -14.83 38.10
N GLN A 519 -22.30 -13.52 38.08
CA GLN A 519 -22.64 -12.82 36.85
C GLN A 519 -21.50 -12.84 35.83
N VAL A 520 -20.26 -12.55 36.28
CA VAL A 520 -19.08 -12.58 35.40
C VAL A 520 -18.79 -13.98 34.87
N GLU A 521 -19.02 -15.03 35.66
CA GLU A 521 -18.90 -16.43 35.23
C GLU A 521 -19.91 -16.78 34.11
N SER A 522 -21.17 -16.36 34.25
CA SER A 522 -22.20 -16.54 33.23
C SER A 522 -21.80 -15.84 31.92
N THR A 523 -21.42 -14.56 32.00
CA THR A 523 -20.99 -13.78 30.83
C THR A 523 -19.72 -14.37 30.18
N SER A 524 -18.78 -14.86 30.98
CA SER A 524 -17.57 -15.53 30.45
C SER A 524 -17.92 -16.82 29.69
N THR A 525 -18.90 -17.58 30.17
CA THR A 525 -19.38 -18.80 29.50
C THR A 525 -20.04 -18.49 28.16
N GLU A 526 -20.89 -17.46 28.12
CA GLU A 526 -21.51 -16.97 26.88
C GLU A 526 -20.45 -16.48 25.88
N LEU A 527 -19.46 -15.71 26.35
CA LEU A 527 -18.38 -15.19 25.51
C LEU A 527 -17.49 -16.31 24.94
N LEU A 528 -17.26 -17.40 25.69
CA LEU A 528 -16.55 -18.59 25.19
C LEU A 528 -17.33 -19.31 24.10
N ALA A 529 -18.64 -19.46 24.27
CA ALA A 529 -19.50 -20.06 23.25
C ALA A 529 -19.50 -19.21 21.97
N ALA A 530 -19.66 -17.89 22.11
CA ALA A 530 -19.61 -16.94 20.99
C ALA A 530 -18.25 -16.96 20.28
N SER A 531 -17.14 -16.98 21.02
CA SER A 531 -15.79 -17.06 20.44
C SER A 531 -15.58 -18.36 19.67
N THR A 532 -16.10 -19.48 20.17
CA THR A 532 -16.01 -20.78 19.49
C THR A 532 -16.77 -20.78 18.17
N GLU A 533 -17.98 -20.22 18.16
CA GLU A 533 -18.77 -20.07 16.94
C GLU A 533 -18.09 -19.12 15.94
N GLN A 534 -17.57 -17.99 16.41
CA GLN A 534 -16.83 -17.05 15.58
C GLN A 534 -15.59 -17.69 14.93
N LEU A 535 -14.84 -18.54 15.65
CA LEU A 535 -13.72 -19.29 15.09
C LEU A 535 -14.16 -20.25 13.97
N ARG A 536 -15.36 -20.84 14.06
CA ARG A 536 -15.93 -21.68 13.00
C ARG A 536 -16.22 -20.86 11.75
N GLU A 537 -16.90 -19.72 11.91
CA GLU A 537 -17.23 -18.81 10.80
C GLU A 537 -15.99 -18.22 10.13
N ILE A 538 -14.96 -17.86 10.91
CA ILE A 538 -13.67 -17.37 10.42
C ILE A 538 -13.00 -18.42 9.52
N ARG A 539 -12.98 -19.71 9.92
CA ARG A 539 -12.40 -20.78 9.10
C ARG A 539 -13.16 -20.97 7.78
N GLU A 540 -14.50 -20.99 7.84
CA GLU A 540 -15.34 -21.13 6.63
C GLU A 540 -15.14 -19.94 5.67
N THR A 541 -15.04 -18.74 6.22
CA THR A 541 -14.77 -17.52 5.45
C THR A 541 -13.37 -17.56 4.83
N GLY A 542 -12.36 -17.96 5.59
CA GLY A 542 -10.98 -18.10 5.11
C GLY A 542 -10.87 -19.08 3.95
N GLN A 543 -11.51 -20.25 4.06
CA GLN A 543 -11.53 -21.24 2.98
C GLN A 543 -12.24 -20.70 1.72
N SER A 544 -13.34 -19.96 1.90
CA SER A 544 -14.09 -19.36 0.80
C SER A 544 -13.26 -18.32 0.06
N VAL A 545 -12.50 -17.50 0.79
CA VAL A 545 -11.60 -16.49 0.21
C VAL A 545 -10.44 -17.14 -0.57
N LEU A 546 -9.84 -18.21 -0.05
CA LEU A 546 -8.80 -18.95 -0.76
C LEU A 546 -9.35 -19.56 -2.07
N THR A 547 -10.52 -20.19 -1.99
CA THR A 547 -11.21 -20.73 -3.19
C THR A 547 -11.53 -19.63 -4.20
N MET A 548 -11.90 -18.43 -3.73
CA MET A 548 -12.13 -17.26 -4.59
C MET A 548 -10.84 -16.84 -5.30
N ALA A 549 -9.71 -16.76 -4.59
CA ALA A 549 -8.41 -16.44 -5.17
C ALA A 549 -8.00 -17.44 -6.26
N GLU A 550 -8.20 -18.73 -6.04
CA GLU A 550 -7.96 -19.78 -7.05
C GLU A 550 -8.82 -19.59 -8.31
N ARG A 551 -10.12 -19.32 -8.13
CA ARG A 551 -11.03 -19.08 -9.27
C ARG A 551 -10.67 -17.83 -10.06
N ILE A 552 -10.25 -16.77 -9.37
CA ILE A 552 -9.80 -15.53 -10.01
C ILE A 552 -8.52 -15.77 -10.82
N ASN A 553 -7.58 -16.56 -10.29
CA ASN A 553 -6.40 -16.97 -11.07
C ASN A 553 -6.81 -17.76 -12.32
N GLY A 554 -7.82 -18.64 -12.21
CA GLY A 554 -8.41 -19.33 -13.36
C GLY A 554 -8.98 -18.36 -14.40
N VAL A 555 -9.69 -17.31 -13.98
CA VAL A 555 -10.20 -16.25 -14.87
C VAL A 555 -9.06 -15.52 -15.58
N SER A 556 -7.98 -15.18 -14.87
CA SER A 556 -6.80 -14.56 -15.48
C SER A 556 -6.17 -15.45 -16.56
N SER A 557 -6.03 -16.75 -16.30
CA SER A 557 -5.52 -17.71 -17.28
C SER A 557 -6.44 -17.81 -18.51
N GLN A 558 -7.75 -17.88 -18.30
CA GLN A 558 -8.73 -17.94 -19.39
C GLN A 558 -8.75 -16.67 -20.23
N ALA A 559 -8.56 -15.51 -19.60
CA ALA A 559 -8.36 -14.25 -20.29
C ALA A 559 -7.10 -14.33 -21.17
N GLN A 560 -5.96 -14.77 -20.66
CA GLN A 560 -4.73 -14.87 -21.45
C GLN A 560 -4.87 -15.80 -22.69
N GLU A 561 -5.60 -16.90 -22.55
CA GLU A 561 -5.94 -17.78 -23.67
C GLU A 561 -6.83 -17.05 -24.69
N SER A 562 -7.86 -16.36 -24.23
CA SER A 562 -8.77 -15.57 -25.08
C SER A 562 -8.03 -14.47 -25.85
N ALA A 563 -7.05 -13.82 -25.22
CA ALA A 563 -6.20 -12.81 -25.88
C ALA A 563 -5.37 -13.42 -27.01
N THR A 564 -4.93 -14.66 -26.82
CA THR A 564 -4.18 -15.40 -27.85
C THR A 564 -5.08 -15.73 -29.04
N VAL A 565 -6.32 -16.18 -28.79
CA VAL A 565 -7.32 -16.40 -29.86
C VAL A 565 -7.65 -15.10 -30.60
N ALA A 566 -7.81 -13.98 -29.88
CA ALA A 566 -8.04 -12.66 -30.46
C ALA A 566 -6.89 -12.24 -31.40
N ARG A 567 -5.63 -12.47 -30.99
CA ARG A 567 -4.45 -12.22 -31.82
C ARG A 567 -4.39 -13.12 -33.06
N GLN A 568 -4.79 -14.38 -32.95
CA GLN A 568 -4.88 -15.27 -34.12
C GLN A 568 -5.97 -14.82 -35.09
N SER A 569 -7.12 -14.36 -34.59
CA SER A 569 -8.17 -13.76 -35.43
C SER A 569 -7.70 -12.50 -36.15
N LEU A 570 -6.89 -11.68 -35.48
CA LEU A 570 -6.26 -10.49 -36.07
C LEU A 570 -5.34 -10.86 -37.24
N GLU A 571 -4.47 -11.84 -37.04
CA GLU A 571 -3.56 -12.33 -38.08
C GLU A 571 -4.31 -12.91 -39.28
N ALA A 572 -5.36 -13.72 -39.02
CA ALA A 572 -6.22 -14.26 -40.07
C ALA A 572 -6.96 -13.16 -40.85
N ALA A 573 -7.48 -12.14 -40.17
CA ALA A 573 -8.14 -11.01 -40.80
C ALA A 573 -7.17 -10.18 -41.66
N SER A 574 -5.95 -9.92 -41.16
CA SER A 574 -4.90 -9.21 -41.90
C SER A 574 -4.46 -9.97 -43.15
N SER A 575 -4.26 -11.29 -43.03
CA SER A 575 -3.93 -12.16 -44.17
C SER A 575 -5.07 -12.19 -45.20
N GLY A 576 -6.32 -12.31 -44.74
CA GLY A 576 -7.51 -12.22 -45.58
C GLY A 576 -7.61 -10.87 -46.31
N LEU A 577 -7.32 -9.76 -45.63
CA LEU A 577 -7.37 -8.42 -46.21
C LEU A 577 -6.33 -8.29 -47.33
N GLN A 578 -5.12 -8.79 -47.12
CA GLN A 578 -4.09 -8.82 -48.15
C GLN A 578 -4.50 -9.67 -49.37
N ALA A 579 -5.10 -10.84 -49.14
CA ALA A 579 -5.61 -11.69 -50.21
C ALA A 579 -6.70 -10.99 -51.05
N VAL A 580 -7.61 -10.26 -50.38
CA VAL A 580 -8.64 -9.45 -51.04
C VAL A 580 -8.03 -8.29 -51.84
N GLN A 581 -7.06 -7.57 -51.29
CA GLN A 581 -6.37 -6.48 -52.01
C GLN A 581 -5.67 -7.00 -53.27
N ASN A 582 -5.03 -8.18 -53.20
CA ASN A 582 -4.44 -8.84 -54.36
C ASN A 582 -5.52 -9.21 -55.40
N ALA A 583 -6.68 -9.71 -54.96
CA ALA A 583 -7.80 -10.03 -55.86
C ALA A 583 -8.33 -8.78 -56.58
N ILE A 584 -8.49 -7.65 -55.86
CA ILE A 584 -8.89 -6.36 -56.45
C ILE A 584 -7.86 -5.89 -57.48
N GLY A 585 -6.56 -5.98 -57.16
CA GLY A 585 -5.48 -5.67 -58.11
C GLY A 585 -5.52 -6.55 -59.37
N GLY A 586 -5.79 -7.84 -59.19
CA GLY A 586 -5.98 -8.79 -60.30
C GLY A 586 -7.18 -8.43 -61.18
N MET A 587 -8.32 -8.08 -60.58
CA MET A 587 -9.51 -7.65 -61.32
C MET A 587 -9.28 -6.36 -62.11
N ASN A 588 -8.58 -5.38 -61.53
CA ASN A 588 -8.20 -4.17 -62.27
C ASN A 588 -7.32 -4.49 -63.49
N SER A 589 -6.36 -5.40 -63.33
CA SER A 589 -5.50 -5.85 -64.44
C SER A 589 -6.31 -6.55 -65.55
N ILE A 590 -7.27 -7.40 -65.17
CA ILE A 590 -8.17 -8.06 -66.13
C ILE A 590 -9.03 -7.03 -66.86
N ARG A 591 -9.57 -6.03 -66.16
CA ARG A 591 -10.36 -4.95 -66.75
C ARG A 591 -9.56 -4.20 -67.81
N ASP A 592 -8.31 -3.84 -67.50
CA ASP A 592 -7.45 -3.10 -68.41
C ASP A 592 -7.13 -3.95 -69.67
N GLN A 593 -6.89 -5.25 -69.50
CA GLN A 593 -6.69 -6.19 -70.61
C GLN A 593 -7.93 -6.35 -71.50
N ILE A 594 -9.13 -6.39 -70.91
CA ILE A 594 -10.41 -6.43 -71.65
C ILE A 594 -10.58 -5.14 -72.46
N GLN A 595 -10.28 -3.98 -71.89
CA GLN A 595 -10.37 -2.70 -72.61
C GLN A 595 -9.40 -2.63 -73.79
N GLU A 596 -8.16 -3.09 -73.61
CA GLU A 596 -7.19 -3.16 -74.71
C GLU A 596 -7.66 -4.11 -75.81
N THR A 597 -8.20 -5.26 -75.44
CA THR A 597 -8.73 -6.25 -76.38
C THR A 597 -9.94 -5.69 -77.13
N SER A 598 -10.85 -4.99 -76.45
CA SER A 598 -11.99 -4.30 -77.05
C SER A 598 -11.55 -3.24 -78.08
N LYS A 599 -10.49 -2.45 -77.78
CA LYS A 599 -9.91 -1.51 -78.76
C LYS A 599 -9.33 -2.21 -79.99
N ARG A 600 -8.67 -3.36 -79.82
CA ARG A 600 -8.14 -4.16 -80.94
C ARG A 600 -9.26 -4.72 -81.81
N ILE A 601 -10.33 -5.22 -81.21
CA ILE A 601 -11.50 -5.75 -81.93
C ILE A 601 -12.25 -4.63 -82.66
N LYS A 602 -12.42 -3.44 -82.06
CA LYS A 602 -13.03 -2.29 -82.74
C LYS A 602 -12.26 -1.88 -83.99
N ARG A 603 -10.93 -1.79 -83.92
CA ARG A 603 -10.09 -1.53 -85.10
C ARG A 603 -10.21 -2.61 -86.17
N LEU A 604 -10.37 -3.87 -85.77
CA LEU A 604 -10.63 -4.97 -86.70
C LEU A 604 -11.99 -4.78 -87.41
N GLY A 605 -13.03 -4.41 -86.66
CA GLY A 605 -14.34 -4.08 -87.21
C GLY A 605 -14.29 -2.91 -88.20
N GLU A 606 -13.57 -1.83 -87.87
CA GLU A 606 -13.32 -0.69 -88.76
C GLU A 606 -12.59 -1.13 -90.05
N SER A 607 -11.53 -1.94 -89.91
CA SER A 607 -10.79 -2.47 -91.06
C SER A 607 -11.66 -3.39 -91.93
N SER A 608 -12.53 -4.21 -91.32
CA SER A 608 -13.49 -5.04 -92.05
C SER A 608 -14.57 -4.21 -92.75
N GLN A 609 -14.95 -3.06 -92.21
CA GLN A 609 -15.84 -2.12 -92.89
C GLN A 609 -15.18 -1.52 -94.14
N GLU A 610 -13.93 -1.06 -94.03
CA GLU A 610 -13.16 -0.54 -95.17
C GLU A 610 -12.98 -1.61 -96.27
N ILE A 611 -12.67 -2.86 -95.88
CA ILE A 611 -12.58 -3.98 -96.84
C ILE A 611 -13.94 -4.22 -97.50
N GLY A 612 -15.04 -4.12 -96.74
CA GLY A 612 -16.40 -4.22 -97.26
C GLY A 612 -16.69 -3.22 -98.37
N GLU A 613 -16.37 -1.94 -98.14
CA GLU A 613 -16.51 -0.85 -99.12
C GLU A 613 -15.64 -1.09 -100.37
N ILE A 614 -14.41 -1.58 -100.20
CA ILE A 614 -13.53 -1.94 -101.32
C ILE A 614 -14.12 -3.12 -102.12
N THR A 615 -14.63 -4.16 -101.46
CA THR A 615 -15.27 -5.27 -102.18
C THR A 615 -16.52 -4.85 -102.93
N GLU A 616 -17.31 -3.91 -102.40
CA GLU A 616 -18.47 -3.37 -103.11
C GLU A 616 -18.04 -2.62 -104.38
N LEU A 617 -17.03 -1.75 -104.26
CA LEU A 617 -16.43 -1.06 -105.42
C LEU A 617 -15.86 -2.03 -106.46
N ILE A 618 -15.19 -3.11 -106.05
CA ILE A 618 -14.69 -4.13 -106.97
C ILE A 618 -15.85 -4.83 -107.66
N SER A 619 -16.94 -5.15 -106.94
CA SER A 619 -18.13 -5.74 -107.52
C SER A 619 -18.69 -4.83 -108.62
N ASP A 620 -18.83 -3.53 -108.36
CA ASP A 620 -19.29 -2.54 -109.33
C ASP A 620 -18.38 -2.46 -110.57
N ILE A 621 -17.05 -2.47 -110.36
CA ILE A 621 -16.07 -2.48 -111.46
C ILE A 621 -16.19 -3.76 -112.28
N THR A 622 -16.33 -4.93 -111.65
CA THR A 622 -16.47 -6.20 -112.36
C THR A 622 -17.77 -6.27 -113.16
N GLU A 623 -18.86 -5.72 -112.63
CA GLU A 623 -20.14 -5.62 -113.35
C GLU A 623 -20.03 -4.65 -114.54
N GLN A 624 -19.41 -3.49 -114.34
CA GLN A 624 -19.15 -2.55 -115.43
C GLN A 624 -18.21 -3.13 -116.50
N THR A 625 -17.20 -3.90 -116.09
CA THR A 625 -16.27 -4.60 -117.00
C THR A 625 -16.99 -5.70 -117.78
N ASN A 626 -17.91 -6.43 -117.13
CA ASN A 626 -18.75 -7.44 -117.78
C ASN A 626 -19.64 -6.80 -118.88
N VAL A 627 -20.25 -5.65 -118.59
CA VAL A 627 -21.04 -4.88 -119.56
C VAL A 627 -20.17 -4.35 -120.71
N LEU A 628 -18.97 -3.84 -120.43
CA LEU A 628 -18.04 -3.37 -121.45
C LEU A 628 -17.55 -4.52 -122.35
N ALA A 629 -17.23 -5.67 -121.77
CA ALA A 629 -16.81 -6.87 -122.49
C ALA A 629 -17.93 -7.41 -123.39
N LEU A 630 -19.17 -7.44 -122.90
CA LEU A 630 -20.34 -7.80 -123.68
C LEU A 630 -20.56 -6.83 -124.86
N ASN A 631 -20.46 -5.53 -124.63
CA ASN A 631 -20.57 -4.52 -125.69
C ASN A 631 -19.46 -4.67 -126.75
N ALA A 632 -18.23 -4.98 -126.31
CA ALA A 632 -17.10 -5.26 -127.20
C ALA A 632 -17.29 -6.55 -128.00
N ALA A 633 -17.84 -7.62 -127.40
CA ALA A 633 -18.18 -8.86 -128.08
C ALA A 633 -19.27 -8.64 -129.15
N ILE A 634 -20.31 -7.84 -128.85
CA ILE A 634 -21.35 -7.46 -129.81
C ILE A 634 -20.75 -6.67 -130.99
N GLN A 635 -19.90 -5.68 -130.72
CA GLN A 635 -19.21 -4.89 -131.76
C GLN A 635 -18.25 -5.75 -132.60
N ALA A 636 -17.52 -6.68 -131.98
CA ALA A 636 -16.62 -7.60 -132.66
C ALA A 636 -17.38 -8.57 -133.58
N ALA A 637 -18.55 -9.07 -133.13
CA ALA A 637 -19.46 -9.86 -133.94
C ALA A 637 -20.03 -9.05 -135.13
N SER A 638 -20.29 -7.76 -134.94
CA SER A 638 -20.74 -6.84 -136.00
C SER A 638 -19.68 -6.57 -137.08
N ALA A 639 -18.38 -6.76 -136.78
CA ALA A 639 -17.28 -6.52 -137.72
C ALA A 639 -16.92 -7.74 -138.61
N GLY A 640 -17.60 -8.88 -138.43
CA GLY A 640 -17.41 -10.10 -139.24
C GLY A 640 -16.02 -10.73 -139.08
N GLU A 641 -15.41 -11.21 -140.18
CA GLU A 641 -14.10 -11.90 -140.17
C GLU A 641 -12.95 -11.03 -139.62
N ALA A 642 -13.02 -9.69 -139.76
CA ALA A 642 -12.00 -8.77 -139.22
C ALA A 642 -12.05 -8.63 -137.68
N GLY A 643 -13.19 -8.92 -137.05
CA GLY A 643 -13.42 -8.80 -135.60
C GLY A 643 -13.16 -10.08 -134.81
N ARG A 644 -12.84 -11.18 -135.48
CA ARG A 644 -12.79 -12.53 -134.88
C ARG A 644 -11.77 -12.65 -133.72
N GLY A 645 -10.60 -12.02 -133.85
CA GLY A 645 -9.59 -11.96 -132.78
C GLY A 645 -10.03 -11.10 -131.59
N PHE A 646 -10.77 -10.01 -131.84
CA PHE A 646 -11.33 -9.14 -130.80
C PHE A 646 -12.49 -9.81 -130.05
N SER A 647 -13.31 -10.60 -130.73
CA SER A 647 -14.43 -11.34 -130.12
C SER A 647 -13.94 -12.33 -129.06
N VAL A 648 -12.87 -13.08 -129.35
CA VAL A 648 -12.28 -14.04 -128.41
C VAL A 648 -11.72 -13.34 -127.17
N VAL A 649 -11.06 -12.19 -127.35
CA VAL A 649 -10.55 -11.39 -126.22
C VAL A 649 -11.71 -10.83 -125.39
N ALA A 650 -12.78 -10.34 -126.02
CA ALA A 650 -13.95 -9.83 -125.31
C ALA A 650 -14.66 -10.92 -124.48
N GLU A 651 -14.80 -12.13 -125.02
CA GLU A 651 -15.40 -13.28 -124.32
C GLU A 651 -14.54 -13.74 -123.12
N GLU A 652 -13.21 -13.72 -123.26
CA GLU A 652 -12.30 -14.03 -122.14
C GLU A 652 -12.32 -12.94 -121.05
N VAL A 653 -12.42 -11.66 -121.42
CA VAL A 653 -12.59 -10.55 -120.47
C VAL A 653 -13.94 -10.66 -119.74
N GLN A 654 -15.01 -11.02 -120.45
CA GLN A 654 -16.33 -11.26 -119.86
C GLN A 654 -16.27 -12.39 -118.82
N ARG A 655 -15.68 -13.52 -119.19
CA ARG A 655 -15.52 -14.67 -118.29
C ARG A 655 -14.64 -14.34 -117.08
N LEU A 656 -13.59 -13.52 -117.26
CA LEU A 656 -12.75 -13.05 -116.16
C LEU A 656 -13.52 -12.11 -115.23
N ALA A 657 -14.38 -11.24 -115.77
CA ALA A 657 -15.25 -10.35 -115.02
C ALA A 657 -16.28 -11.13 -114.18
N GLU A 658 -16.95 -12.14 -114.75
CA GLU A 658 -17.87 -13.04 -114.03
C GLU A 658 -17.17 -13.79 -112.90
N ARG A 659 -15.99 -14.37 -113.15
CA ARG A 659 -15.19 -15.04 -112.11
C ARG A 659 -14.76 -14.08 -111.00
N SER A 660 -14.43 -12.84 -111.36
CA SER A 660 -14.04 -11.81 -110.38
C SER A 660 -15.24 -11.36 -109.55
N ALA A 661 -16.42 -11.23 -110.15
CA ALA A 661 -17.66 -10.92 -109.44
C ALA A 661 -18.04 -12.03 -108.44
N ASP A 662 -17.95 -13.30 -108.85
CA ASP A 662 -18.20 -14.44 -107.95
C ASP A 662 -17.22 -14.52 -106.79
N ALA A 663 -15.92 -14.30 -107.05
CA ALA A 663 -14.91 -14.22 -106.00
C ALA A 663 -15.19 -13.05 -105.04
N THR A 664 -15.60 -11.90 -105.58
CA THR A 664 -15.93 -10.70 -104.79
C THR A 664 -17.16 -10.94 -103.90
N ARG A 665 -18.20 -11.64 -104.38
CA ARG A 665 -19.34 -12.05 -103.54
C ARG A 665 -18.91 -12.97 -102.39
N GLN A 666 -18.03 -13.93 -102.64
CA GLN A 666 -17.51 -14.80 -101.57
C GLN A 666 -16.72 -14.00 -100.53
N ILE A 667 -15.87 -13.06 -100.96
CA ILE A 667 -15.14 -12.18 -100.03
C ILE A 667 -16.13 -11.31 -99.25
N SER A 668 -17.12 -10.72 -99.90
CA SER A 668 -18.15 -9.90 -99.24
C SER A 668 -18.91 -10.69 -98.16
N ALA A 669 -19.27 -11.96 -98.44
CA ALA A 669 -19.89 -12.83 -97.44
C ALA A 669 -18.97 -13.11 -96.24
N LEU A 670 -17.66 -13.35 -96.48
CA LEU A 670 -16.67 -13.52 -95.41
C LEU A 670 -16.48 -12.26 -94.58
N VAL A 671 -16.39 -11.09 -95.23
CA VAL A 671 -16.28 -9.80 -94.55
C VAL A 671 -17.49 -9.54 -93.66
N LYS A 672 -18.69 -9.82 -94.15
CA LYS A 672 -19.94 -9.66 -93.38
C LYS A 672 -20.01 -10.61 -92.18
N ALA A 673 -19.49 -11.82 -92.31
CA ALA A 673 -19.33 -12.75 -91.19
C ALA A 673 -18.35 -12.19 -90.15
N ILE A 674 -17.17 -11.69 -90.57
CA ILE A 674 -16.19 -11.06 -89.66
C ILE A 674 -16.78 -9.83 -88.96
N GLN A 675 -17.55 -8.99 -89.65
CA GLN A 675 -18.25 -7.85 -89.05
C GLN A 675 -19.23 -8.29 -87.96
N THR A 676 -20.00 -9.35 -88.20
CA THR A 676 -20.93 -9.91 -87.22
C THR A 676 -20.18 -10.46 -86.01
N ASP A 677 -19.15 -11.29 -86.23
CA ASP A 677 -18.35 -11.90 -85.17
C ASP A 677 -17.61 -10.85 -84.33
N THR A 678 -17.10 -9.78 -84.96
CA THR A 678 -16.44 -8.67 -84.23
C THR A 678 -17.44 -7.90 -83.37
N GLN A 679 -18.67 -7.70 -83.84
CA GLN A 679 -19.71 -7.01 -83.07
C GLN A 679 -20.19 -7.84 -81.87
N ASP A 680 -20.36 -9.14 -82.06
CA ASP A 680 -20.65 -10.09 -80.97
C ASP A 680 -19.50 -10.15 -79.95
N ALA A 681 -18.26 -10.15 -80.41
CA ALA A 681 -17.08 -10.12 -79.55
C ALA A 681 -17.01 -8.82 -78.72
N VAL A 682 -17.37 -7.66 -79.28
CA VAL A 682 -17.47 -6.40 -78.52
C VAL A 682 -18.54 -6.52 -77.43
N GLY A 683 -19.72 -7.05 -77.74
CA GLY A 683 -20.79 -7.26 -76.74
C GLY A 683 -20.39 -8.26 -75.64
N ALA A 684 -19.58 -9.28 -75.95
CA ALA A 684 -19.01 -10.18 -74.95
C ALA A 684 -17.98 -9.48 -74.04
N MET A 685 -17.16 -8.57 -74.60
CA MET A 685 -16.19 -7.78 -73.84
C MET A 685 -16.87 -6.78 -72.89
N GLU A 686 -17.98 -6.16 -73.30
CA GLU A 686 -18.77 -5.27 -72.44
C GLU A 686 -19.37 -6.02 -71.25
N ARG A 687 -19.99 -7.18 -71.48
CA ARG A 687 -20.49 -8.05 -70.40
C ARG A 687 -19.38 -8.52 -69.46
N SER A 688 -18.21 -8.86 -70.01
CA SER A 688 -17.05 -9.24 -69.19
C SER A 688 -16.54 -8.08 -68.34
N THR A 689 -16.54 -6.85 -68.88
CA THR A 689 -16.19 -5.64 -68.13
C THR A 689 -17.14 -5.43 -66.95
N GLN A 690 -18.45 -5.57 -67.17
CA GLN A 690 -19.44 -5.48 -66.11
C GLN A 690 -19.21 -6.52 -65.01
N GLY A 691 -18.97 -7.78 -65.39
CA GLY A 691 -18.70 -8.85 -64.42
C GLY A 691 -17.44 -8.63 -63.58
N VAL A 692 -16.39 -8.06 -64.17
CA VAL A 692 -15.16 -7.71 -63.43
C VAL A 692 -15.40 -6.55 -62.46
N VAL A 693 -16.19 -5.55 -62.85
CA VAL A 693 -16.55 -4.42 -61.97
C VAL A 693 -17.38 -4.90 -60.77
N GLU A 694 -18.36 -5.76 -61.01
CA GLU A 694 -19.15 -6.37 -59.94
C GLU A 694 -18.30 -7.24 -59.01
N GLY A 695 -17.40 -8.05 -59.58
CA GLY A 695 -16.44 -8.83 -58.80
C GLY A 695 -15.53 -7.95 -57.94
N ALA A 696 -15.07 -6.82 -58.48
CA ALA A 696 -14.18 -5.91 -57.76
C ALA A 696 -14.92 -5.27 -56.59
N LYS A 697 -16.18 -4.87 -56.79
CA LYS A 697 -17.06 -4.34 -55.73
C LYS A 697 -17.35 -5.37 -54.65
N LEU A 698 -17.59 -6.64 -55.00
CA LEU A 698 -17.79 -7.70 -54.02
C LEU A 698 -16.53 -7.94 -53.17
N SER A 699 -15.37 -7.93 -53.82
CA SER A 699 -14.09 -8.06 -53.14
C SER A 699 -13.83 -6.88 -52.20
N ASP A 700 -14.12 -5.66 -52.63
CA ASP A 700 -14.01 -4.44 -51.81
C ASP A 700 -14.89 -4.49 -50.54
N ASN A 701 -16.14 -4.96 -50.69
CA ASN A 701 -17.04 -5.19 -49.55
C ASN A 701 -16.47 -6.23 -48.57
N ALA A 702 -15.88 -7.32 -49.08
CA ALA A 702 -15.23 -8.33 -48.24
C ALA A 702 -14.00 -7.74 -47.51
N GLY A 703 -13.23 -6.87 -48.17
CA GLY A 703 -12.12 -6.14 -47.57
C GLY A 703 -12.56 -5.24 -46.43
N THR A 704 -13.68 -4.53 -46.61
CA THR A 704 -14.28 -3.69 -45.56
C THR A 704 -14.70 -4.53 -44.34
N ALA A 705 -15.34 -5.69 -44.57
CA ALA A 705 -15.72 -6.59 -43.48
C ALA A 705 -14.51 -7.14 -42.71
N LEU A 706 -13.43 -7.49 -43.42
CA LEU A 706 -12.18 -7.95 -42.78
C LEU A 706 -11.48 -6.84 -41.99
N SER A 707 -11.53 -5.59 -42.47
CA SER A 707 -11.03 -4.44 -41.72
C SER A 707 -11.82 -4.20 -40.43
N GLU A 708 -13.13 -4.45 -40.43
CA GLU A 708 -13.94 -4.36 -39.22
C GLU A 708 -13.61 -5.49 -38.23
N ILE A 709 -13.37 -6.72 -38.73
CA ILE A 709 -12.90 -7.84 -37.90
C ILE A 709 -11.54 -7.53 -37.27
N ASP A 710 -10.59 -6.93 -38.01
CA ASP A 710 -9.30 -6.48 -37.47
C ASP A 710 -9.51 -5.50 -36.31
N ARG A 711 -10.33 -4.46 -36.51
CA ARG A 711 -10.64 -3.45 -35.49
C ARG A 711 -11.27 -4.05 -34.23
N VAL A 712 -12.28 -4.91 -34.40
CA VAL A 712 -12.97 -5.57 -33.28
C VAL A 712 -12.05 -6.53 -32.56
N SER A 713 -11.20 -7.28 -33.27
CA SER A 713 -10.25 -8.21 -32.67
C SER A 713 -9.18 -7.50 -31.84
N ARG A 714 -8.68 -6.34 -32.30
CA ARG A 714 -7.77 -5.49 -31.51
C ARG A 714 -8.43 -5.01 -30.22
N ARG A 715 -9.66 -4.52 -30.30
CA ARG A 715 -10.41 -4.07 -29.13
C ARG A 715 -10.69 -5.22 -28.16
N LEU A 716 -10.98 -6.40 -28.67
CA LEU A 716 -11.16 -7.61 -27.87
C LEU A 716 -9.87 -7.96 -27.10
N ALA A 717 -8.73 -7.94 -27.77
CA ALA A 717 -7.43 -8.22 -27.14
C ALA A 717 -7.11 -7.21 -26.01
N GLU A 718 -7.40 -5.92 -26.23
CA GLU A 718 -7.21 -4.87 -25.21
C GLU A 718 -8.11 -5.07 -23.99
N LEU A 719 -9.40 -5.36 -24.20
CA LEU A 719 -10.35 -5.63 -23.10
C LEU A 719 -9.96 -6.86 -22.29
N ILE A 720 -9.48 -7.91 -22.96
CA ILE A 720 -9.05 -9.14 -22.31
C ILE A 720 -7.79 -8.90 -21.46
N GLU A 721 -6.85 -8.09 -21.95
CA GLU A 721 -5.68 -7.68 -21.17
C GLU A 721 -6.09 -6.94 -19.89
N GLN A 722 -7.08 -6.03 -19.98
CA GLN A 722 -7.64 -5.34 -18.81
C GLN A 722 -8.32 -6.30 -17.82
N ILE A 723 -9.02 -7.32 -18.32
CA ILE A 723 -9.62 -8.38 -17.48
C ILE A 723 -8.53 -9.16 -16.75
N SER A 724 -7.47 -9.58 -17.43
CA SER A 724 -6.36 -10.31 -16.82
C SER A 724 -5.69 -9.49 -15.71
N GLN A 725 -5.41 -8.21 -15.97
CA GLN A 725 -4.83 -7.31 -14.97
C GLN A 725 -5.75 -7.10 -13.77
N SER A 726 -7.06 -6.96 -14.01
CA SER A 726 -8.04 -6.79 -12.93
C SER A 726 -8.19 -8.06 -12.10
N ALA A 727 -8.25 -9.23 -12.74
CA ALA A 727 -8.25 -10.52 -12.06
C ALA A 727 -6.98 -10.69 -11.21
N SER A 728 -5.80 -10.36 -11.74
CA SER A 728 -4.55 -10.44 -10.97
C SER A 728 -4.59 -9.53 -9.71
N ARG A 729 -5.10 -8.31 -9.83
CA ARG A 729 -5.30 -7.42 -8.67
C ARG A 729 -6.28 -8.00 -7.66
N GLU A 730 -7.39 -8.57 -8.13
CA GLU A 730 -8.42 -9.14 -7.27
C GLU A 730 -7.94 -10.40 -6.52
N ALA A 731 -7.13 -11.24 -7.17
CA ALA A 731 -6.46 -12.38 -6.52
C ALA A 731 -5.50 -11.92 -5.43
N ASN A 732 -4.72 -10.85 -5.67
CA ASN A 732 -3.86 -10.27 -4.65
C ASN A 732 -4.67 -9.71 -3.47
N SER A 733 -5.77 -9.00 -3.74
CA SER A 733 -6.69 -8.53 -2.70
C SER A 733 -7.29 -9.69 -1.88
N ALA A 734 -7.66 -10.79 -2.53
CA ALA A 734 -8.14 -11.98 -1.84
C ALA A 734 -7.08 -12.59 -0.91
N ASN A 735 -5.81 -12.61 -1.32
CA ASN A 735 -4.70 -13.03 -0.45
C ASN A 735 -4.53 -12.11 0.78
N VAL A 736 -4.68 -10.79 0.61
CA VAL A 736 -4.67 -9.84 1.73
C VAL A 736 -5.84 -10.09 2.69
N VAL A 737 -7.04 -10.33 2.15
CA VAL A 737 -8.22 -10.68 2.97
C VAL A 737 -7.98 -11.99 3.73
N ALA A 738 -7.38 -13.01 3.10
CA ALA A 738 -7.03 -14.27 3.77
C ALA A 738 -6.04 -14.05 4.93
N ALA A 739 -5.03 -13.19 4.74
CA ALA A 739 -4.10 -12.83 5.80
C ALA A 739 -4.80 -12.10 6.97
N ASN A 740 -5.73 -11.19 6.67
CA ASN A 740 -6.53 -10.50 7.69
C ASN A 740 -7.43 -11.49 8.46
N ILE A 741 -8.02 -12.48 7.79
CA ILE A 741 -8.79 -13.55 8.43
C ILE A 741 -7.91 -14.36 9.39
N GLN A 742 -6.66 -14.66 9.01
CA GLN A 742 -5.72 -15.34 9.89
C GLN A 742 -5.37 -14.50 11.14
N HIS A 743 -5.27 -13.18 10.99
CA HIS A 743 -5.09 -12.28 12.14
C HIS A 743 -6.32 -12.26 13.05
N ILE A 744 -7.52 -12.18 12.47
CA ILE A 744 -8.78 -12.24 13.24
C ILE A 744 -8.87 -13.58 13.98
N PHE A 745 -8.49 -14.69 13.34
CA PHE A 745 -8.43 -16.02 13.98
C PHE A 745 -7.58 -15.98 15.26
N ALA A 746 -6.36 -15.44 15.18
CA ALA A 746 -5.45 -15.35 16.33
C ALA A 746 -6.01 -14.47 17.45
N VAL A 747 -6.62 -13.33 17.11
CA VAL A 747 -7.24 -12.44 18.10
C VAL A 747 -8.45 -13.10 18.78
N THR A 748 -9.29 -13.80 18.02
CA THR A 748 -10.44 -14.54 18.58
C THR A 748 -9.99 -15.69 19.47
N GLU A 749 -8.92 -16.41 19.08
CA GLU A 749 -8.33 -17.47 19.92
C GLU A 749 -7.79 -16.90 21.24
N GLN A 750 -7.02 -15.81 21.18
CA GLN A 750 -6.54 -15.10 22.36
C GLN A 750 -7.68 -14.59 23.25
N THR A 751 -8.77 -14.10 22.65
CA THR A 751 -9.96 -13.66 23.38
C THR A 751 -10.61 -14.83 24.11
N GLY A 752 -10.71 -16.00 23.46
CA GLY A 752 -11.17 -17.23 24.08
C GLY A 752 -10.30 -17.63 25.27
N ASP A 753 -8.98 -17.63 25.11
CA ASP A 753 -8.02 -17.96 26.17
C ASP A 753 -8.11 -16.99 27.36
N GLY A 754 -8.15 -15.68 27.09
CA GLY A 754 -8.32 -14.64 28.11
C GLY A 754 -9.65 -14.74 28.86
N THR A 755 -10.71 -15.15 28.17
CA THR A 755 -12.02 -15.41 28.79
C THR A 755 -11.97 -16.64 29.69
N ARG A 756 -11.28 -17.72 29.30
CA ARG A 756 -11.08 -18.90 30.17
C ARG A 756 -10.29 -18.54 31.43
N ALA A 757 -9.24 -17.74 31.30
CA ALA A 757 -8.45 -17.26 32.42
C ALA A 757 -9.29 -16.39 33.38
N THR A 758 -10.11 -15.48 32.82
CA THR A 758 -11.04 -14.65 33.60
C THR A 758 -12.04 -15.52 34.36
N ALA A 759 -12.66 -16.50 33.70
CA ALA A 759 -13.59 -17.44 34.34
C ALA A 759 -12.93 -18.26 35.47
N GLN A 760 -11.64 -18.58 35.34
CA GLN A 760 -10.89 -19.25 36.43
C GLN A 760 -10.66 -18.31 37.61
N GLN A 761 -10.15 -17.10 37.38
CA GLN A 761 -9.90 -16.10 38.43
C GLN A 761 -11.19 -15.73 39.17
N VAL A 762 -12.31 -15.65 38.45
CA VAL A 762 -13.63 -15.36 39.02
C VAL A 762 -14.13 -16.50 39.91
N ARG A 763 -13.86 -17.76 39.54
CA ARG A 763 -14.14 -18.92 40.41
C ARG A 763 -13.30 -18.89 41.69
N GLU A 764 -12.02 -18.52 41.60
CA GLU A 764 -11.15 -18.33 42.77
C GLU A 764 -11.65 -17.19 43.67
N LEU A 765 -12.07 -16.05 43.09
CA LEU A 765 -12.68 -14.93 43.83
C LEU A 765 -13.99 -15.34 44.52
N SER A 766 -14.83 -16.11 43.85
CA SER A 766 -16.06 -16.65 44.43
C SER A 766 -15.75 -17.55 45.64
N HIS A 767 -14.73 -18.39 45.54
CA HIS A 767 -14.26 -19.22 46.65
C HIS A 767 -13.75 -18.38 47.83
N MET A 768 -12.90 -17.38 47.58
CA MET A 768 -12.39 -16.49 48.62
C MET A 768 -13.49 -15.67 49.30
N ALA A 769 -14.50 -15.22 48.54
CA ALA A 769 -15.66 -14.52 49.08
C ALA A 769 -16.49 -15.42 50.00
N GLU A 770 -16.65 -16.70 49.64
CA GLU A 770 -17.33 -17.70 50.46
C GLU A 770 -16.53 -18.03 51.74
N GLU A 771 -15.20 -18.18 51.66
CA GLU A 771 -14.32 -18.36 52.83
C GLU A 771 -14.37 -17.14 53.77
N LEU A 772 -14.36 -15.93 53.22
CA LEU A 772 -14.51 -14.70 53.99
C LEU A 772 -15.85 -14.66 54.70
N ARG A 773 -16.95 -14.98 53.99
CA ARG A 773 -18.30 -15.08 54.54
C ARG A 773 -18.39 -16.09 55.68
N GLN A 774 -17.76 -17.26 55.54
CA GLN A 774 -17.69 -18.28 56.59
C GLN A 774 -16.84 -17.84 57.78
N SER A 775 -15.75 -17.12 57.55
CA SER A 775 -14.88 -16.61 58.63
C SER A 775 -15.60 -15.57 59.49
N VAL A 776 -16.44 -14.72 58.88
CA VAL A 776 -17.21 -13.70 59.61
C VAL A 776 -18.55 -14.20 60.14
N SER A 777 -19.07 -15.35 59.67
CA SER A 777 -20.32 -15.91 60.20
C SER A 777 -20.19 -16.48 61.61
N ARG A 778 -18.95 -16.68 62.09
CA ARG A 778 -18.67 -17.00 63.50
C ARG A 778 -19.09 -15.88 64.44
N PHE A 779 -19.10 -14.63 63.98
CA PHE A 779 -19.52 -13.49 64.77
C PHE A 779 -21.05 -13.32 64.69
N LYS A 780 -21.74 -13.38 65.83
CA LYS A 780 -23.18 -13.11 65.89
C LYS A 780 -23.40 -11.61 66.01
N ILE A 781 -24.20 -11.06 65.12
CA ILE A 781 -24.46 -9.62 65.03
C ILE A 781 -25.96 -9.27 65.16
N ALA A 782 -26.83 -10.28 65.27
CA ALA A 782 -28.27 -10.16 65.51
C ALA A 782 -28.84 -11.49 66.03
#